data_AF-A0AAE9FBT9-F1
#
_entry.id   AF-A0AAE9FBT9-F1
#
_cell.length_a   1.000
_cell.length_b   1.000
_cell.length_c   1.000
_cell.angle_alpha   90.00
_cell.angle_beta   90.00
_cell.angle_gamma   90.00
#
_symmetry.space_group_name_H-M   'P 1'
#
loop_
_entity.id
_entity.type
_entity.pdbx_description
1 polymer ?
#
loop_
_entity_poly.entity_id
_entity_poly.type
_entity_poly.pdbx_seq_one_letter_code
_entity_poly.pdbx_strand_id
1 'polypeptide(L)'
;MRLLLLLILFQESIGLKTVTTSYGKVRGITDYSILGNDKFIFKGVPFVKPPLGDLRFSMPQKPDKWEGVLDASTYKAACPSNSSLSEHAQNFISEDCLYINIFTSQYCLKNKCPVIVYYHGGSYNLDSATMFPDKFILERYVDKGTVFVIPAYRLGVLGQFWLGDKELVPANLLVYDAIEALYYVQDEISNFGGNPNDVTIMGHSSGGQLVNALGVSSYVDPEQELFQKFIVLSSYEIFELEHFKINNSLNVAKRVNCFSKNHQEILKCMRNTDVMQILQAQRTMEDEDTAFFKSLIQAPPLMDYGEKLAEIKKRVPPRKLLCGVTEHEFEKYPYREGFRVEGVFLDFENPVETVTYYHDNFFNKTRNMFNTDSSAVFVSTATYTEAIVNAGGEVYLFETRQKPYSMHVSDMQYFIGIHRELHHTSDMDILDSFYSQMLVNFTKFGEPSPYWNKLDAKEMNFLALEIDTEKGIGPKMENGFHKELVDFWLVDMMELDKNITEQKQTKGSANGEANGEVNPTPMQINLTTLGSPNSTEVILESTIFITYVSPIPPRQTTYDPKIDEDQPVEGESAPIYNQWWFYVIIILIVIIAAVLILLALNKNNDPESLPLQKIISTSYGRLEGKTINGKQYMFKNVPYAKPPTGNLRFSLAEFTDPWQNVRNAREYSPACMSNASVETKTNHLPMSEDCLYINFFTSEKCLVSKICTTLLYYHGGGINSGSAIQFNDTFILERYVQNDIVFVIPAYRMGIFGLLYFGDDNVVPHNLGIRDCKLALDFIHQEISNFGGNPNDINLLGHSAGGHISMVFGFSRLIDPARRLIKRITVISPPPTYDMPELLIKNCYDFARRVGCYTPNTASDQEMIKCLRAKDARELILVQREMEADLLYMWNFLPGEPFMKLGQSIADFKENSVPREMIIGSTINENGFDRRIKENPSIAGNFMDWENPYEVAHRFNFIHDSAPAGTIHESFTQGIFVSVATYATAQINVGGRVFLFQSNQQPSSHVSDMQYFVGTHREDYHTPDMDIMDTFYSKMIVNFTKHGEPSPVWEPLDPKRMNYYALEVNTKEGIYPKMEEGFHEADVNFWFINMTAFDREVTRRKKLFNDSIWPRYPMHPGPVIFPHQPTEASPFYYDVSSKWWFYVLIVVVAMILFYIIYLLKRRFLKRSLSETSLLLK
;
A
#
# COMPACT_ATOMS: atom_id res chain seq x y z
N MET A 1 -31.65 25.47 -39.06
CA MET A 1 -30.99 26.40 -38.12
C MET A 1 -31.51 26.29 -36.68
N ARG A 2 -32.74 26.70 -36.33
CA ARG A 2 -33.20 26.61 -34.92
C ARG A 2 -33.23 25.19 -34.33
N LEU A 3 -33.51 24.17 -35.14
CA LEU A 3 -33.40 22.77 -34.73
C LEU A 3 -31.94 22.27 -34.62
N LEU A 4 -31.00 22.89 -35.36
CA LEU A 4 -29.57 22.54 -35.31
C LEU A 4 -28.93 23.07 -34.02
N LEU A 5 -29.35 24.26 -33.55
CA LEU A 5 -28.96 24.75 -32.21
C LEU A 5 -29.48 23.86 -31.08
N LEU A 6 -30.57 23.13 -31.27
CA LEU A 6 -31.09 22.19 -30.26
C LEU A 6 -30.30 20.88 -30.20
N LEU A 7 -29.68 20.45 -31.31
CA LEU A 7 -28.87 19.24 -31.36
C LEU A 7 -27.41 19.47 -30.94
N ILE A 8 -26.87 20.68 -31.18
CA ILE A 8 -25.53 21.08 -30.67
C ILE A 8 -25.55 21.27 -29.13
N LEU A 9 -26.72 21.35 -28.51
CA LEU A 9 -26.89 21.37 -27.05
C LEU A 9 -26.99 19.97 -26.40
N PHE A 10 -26.99 18.89 -27.20
CA PHE A 10 -26.79 17.51 -26.71
C PHE A 10 -25.35 17.06 -26.96
N GLN A 11 -24.40 17.74 -26.31
CA GLN A 11 -23.24 17.02 -25.76
C GLN A 11 -23.75 15.98 -24.75
N GLU A 12 -22.87 15.08 -24.29
CA GLU A 12 -23.13 14.33 -23.05
C GLU A 12 -23.27 15.31 -21.88
N SER A 13 -24.49 15.80 -21.64
CA SER A 13 -24.83 16.33 -20.35
C SER A 13 -24.84 15.15 -19.40
N ILE A 14 -23.76 14.99 -18.63
CA ILE A 14 -23.85 14.32 -17.33
C ILE A 14 -25.11 14.90 -16.68
N GLY A 15 -26.06 14.04 -16.31
CA GLY A 15 -27.25 14.48 -15.62
C GLY A 15 -26.85 15.05 -14.28
N LEU A 16 -26.69 16.36 -14.19
CA LEU A 16 -26.20 16.98 -12.96
C LEU A 16 -27.38 17.21 -12.03
N LYS A 17 -27.64 16.23 -11.15
CA LYS A 17 -28.74 16.27 -10.20
C LYS A 17 -28.43 17.30 -9.12
N THR A 18 -29.23 18.36 -9.04
CA THR A 18 -29.10 19.35 -7.97
C THR A 18 -30.12 19.09 -6.87
N VAL A 19 -29.64 19.02 -5.62
CA VAL A 19 -30.42 18.96 -4.37
C VAL A 19 -30.17 20.27 -3.60
N THR A 20 -31.12 20.67 -2.75
CA THR A 20 -30.97 21.84 -1.86
C THR A 20 -30.97 21.35 -0.42
N THR A 21 -29.91 21.68 0.33
CA THR A 21 -29.77 21.44 1.77
C THR A 21 -30.03 22.74 2.54
N SER A 22 -30.06 22.72 3.88
CA SER A 22 -30.15 23.95 4.68
C SER A 22 -28.90 24.84 4.59
N TYR A 23 -27.76 24.27 4.17
CA TYR A 23 -26.46 24.93 4.02
C TYR A 23 -26.24 25.52 2.62
N GLY A 24 -26.82 24.91 1.57
CA GLY A 24 -26.75 25.43 0.21
C GLY A 24 -27.21 24.42 -0.85
N LYS A 25 -26.97 24.70 -2.13
CA LYS A 25 -27.27 23.74 -3.20
C LYS A 25 -26.08 22.82 -3.45
N VAL A 26 -26.36 21.54 -3.70
CA VAL A 26 -25.36 20.49 -3.96
C VAL A 26 -25.69 19.82 -5.28
N ARG A 27 -24.68 19.55 -6.12
CA ARG A 27 -24.84 18.98 -7.46
C ARG A 27 -24.04 17.68 -7.61
N GLY A 28 -24.74 16.57 -7.78
CA GLY A 28 -24.17 15.24 -7.97
C GLY A 28 -24.27 14.72 -9.41
N ILE A 29 -23.74 13.52 -9.63
CA ILE A 29 -23.79 12.75 -10.88
C ILE A 29 -25.13 12.00 -10.99
N THR A 30 -25.62 11.75 -12.21
CA THR A 30 -26.70 10.80 -12.50
C THR A 30 -26.15 9.58 -13.23
N ASP A 31 -26.49 8.39 -12.73
CA ASP A 31 -26.39 7.10 -13.42
C ASP A 31 -27.78 6.76 -13.97
N TYR A 32 -27.93 6.82 -15.30
CA TYR A 32 -29.23 6.76 -15.97
C TYR A 32 -29.76 5.33 -16.09
N SER A 33 -31.05 5.14 -15.76
CA SER A 33 -31.69 3.82 -15.80
C SER A 33 -32.66 3.70 -16.97
N ILE A 34 -32.45 2.69 -17.82
CA ILE A 34 -33.36 2.32 -18.92
C ILE A 34 -34.76 1.97 -18.38
N LEU A 35 -34.87 1.57 -17.11
CA LEU A 35 -36.11 1.22 -16.42
C LEU A 35 -36.79 2.44 -15.74
N GLY A 36 -36.25 3.65 -15.89
CA GLY A 36 -36.85 4.90 -15.39
C GLY A 36 -36.64 5.18 -13.89
N ASN A 37 -35.78 4.42 -13.22
CA ASN A 37 -35.32 4.72 -11.86
C ASN A 37 -33.86 5.20 -11.88
N ASP A 38 -33.63 6.43 -12.34
CA ASP A 38 -32.29 7.04 -12.36
C ASP A 38 -31.67 7.07 -10.97
N LYS A 39 -30.37 6.82 -10.90
CA LYS A 39 -29.56 6.81 -9.67
C LYS A 39 -28.69 8.05 -9.60
N PHE A 40 -28.39 8.50 -8.39
CA PHE A 40 -27.67 9.75 -8.14
C PHE A 40 -26.58 9.56 -7.09
N ILE A 41 -25.41 10.17 -7.32
CA ILE A 41 -24.27 10.14 -6.42
C ILE A 41 -23.85 11.57 -6.08
N PHE A 42 -23.72 11.88 -4.80
CA PHE A 42 -23.21 13.14 -4.28
C PHE A 42 -21.96 12.85 -3.46
N LYS A 43 -20.79 13.13 -4.01
CA LYS A 43 -19.48 12.89 -3.40
C LYS A 43 -18.95 14.16 -2.76
N GLY A 44 -18.33 14.07 -1.59
CA GLY A 44 -17.62 15.22 -1.04
C GLY A 44 -18.53 16.33 -0.51
N VAL A 45 -19.68 16.02 0.10
CA VAL A 45 -20.58 17.02 0.70
C VAL A 45 -20.07 17.35 2.12
N PRO A 46 -19.81 18.62 2.49
CA PRO A 46 -19.30 18.93 3.83
C PRO A 46 -20.42 18.79 4.86
N PHE A 47 -20.20 17.93 5.87
CA PHE A 47 -21.13 17.75 6.98
C PHE A 47 -20.68 18.47 8.27
N VAL A 48 -19.43 18.93 8.32
CA VAL A 48 -18.81 19.74 9.37
C VAL A 48 -17.82 20.74 8.76
N LYS A 49 -17.30 21.68 9.56
CA LYS A 49 -16.18 22.55 9.16
C LYS A 49 -14.88 21.75 9.00
N PRO A 50 -14.00 22.13 8.06
CA PRO A 50 -12.65 21.58 7.98
C PRO A 50 -11.91 21.74 9.33
N PRO A 51 -11.39 20.67 9.95
CA PRO A 51 -10.73 20.69 11.27
C PRO A 51 -9.29 21.26 11.21
N LEU A 52 -9.12 22.42 10.57
CA LEU A 52 -7.83 23.06 10.30
C LEU A 52 -7.40 24.01 11.43
N GLY A 53 -6.08 24.13 11.63
CA GLY A 53 -5.49 25.10 12.57
C GLY A 53 -5.97 24.88 14.01
N ASP A 54 -6.63 25.88 14.59
CA ASP A 54 -7.18 25.79 15.95
C ASP A 54 -8.29 24.73 16.10
N LEU A 55 -8.89 24.25 15.00
CA LEU A 55 -9.87 23.15 15.02
C LEU A 55 -9.20 21.76 15.01
N ARG A 56 -7.89 21.66 14.79
CA ARG A 56 -7.15 20.39 14.95
C ARG A 56 -7.19 19.97 16.42
N PHE A 57 -7.47 18.69 16.65
CA PHE A 57 -7.72 18.08 17.97
C PHE A 57 -8.89 18.72 18.74
N SER A 58 -9.88 19.27 18.02
CA SER A 58 -11.08 19.85 18.64
C SER A 58 -12.36 19.27 18.08
N MET A 59 -13.43 19.40 18.87
CA MET A 59 -14.78 18.98 18.53
C MET A 59 -15.16 19.46 17.12
N PRO A 60 -15.81 18.61 16.30
CA PRO A 60 -16.36 19.03 15.02
C PRO A 60 -17.37 20.19 15.21
N GLN A 61 -17.54 21.00 14.17
CA GLN A 61 -18.47 22.13 14.16
C GLN A 61 -19.36 22.09 12.92
N LYS A 62 -20.61 22.53 13.03
CA LYS A 62 -21.55 22.60 11.88
C LYS A 62 -20.96 23.44 10.73
N PRO A 63 -21.13 23.01 9.46
CA PRO A 63 -20.49 23.62 8.31
C PRO A 63 -21.03 25.03 8.04
N ASP A 64 -20.20 25.87 7.44
CA ASP A 64 -20.65 27.19 6.98
C ASP A 64 -21.58 27.07 5.77
N LYS A 65 -22.54 27.98 5.65
CA LYS A 65 -23.40 28.06 4.46
C LYS A 65 -22.61 28.55 3.26
N TRP A 66 -22.88 27.99 2.08
CA TRP A 66 -22.25 28.38 0.82
C TRP A 66 -23.24 29.01 -0.15
N GLU A 67 -22.77 30.01 -0.89
CA GLU A 67 -23.53 30.61 -1.98
C GLU A 67 -23.36 29.80 -3.29
N GLY A 68 -24.33 29.93 -4.20
CA GLY A 68 -24.29 29.23 -5.49
C GLY A 68 -24.67 27.75 -5.41
N VAL A 69 -23.87 26.90 -6.04
CA VAL A 69 -24.07 25.43 -6.10
C VAL A 69 -22.73 24.76 -5.91
N LEU A 70 -22.59 23.98 -4.84
CA LEU A 70 -21.43 23.12 -4.58
C LEU A 70 -21.42 21.97 -5.58
N ASP A 71 -20.26 21.75 -6.21
CA ASP A 71 -20.03 20.57 -7.04
C ASP A 71 -19.62 19.37 -6.16
N ALA A 72 -20.40 18.30 -6.26
CA ALA A 72 -20.28 17.05 -5.53
C ALA A 72 -20.19 15.86 -6.51
N SER A 73 -19.54 16.07 -7.67
CA SER A 73 -19.27 15.01 -8.65
C SER A 73 -17.99 14.21 -8.36
N THR A 74 -17.06 14.73 -7.56
CA THR A 74 -15.79 14.07 -7.24
C THR A 74 -15.64 13.86 -5.74
N TYR A 75 -14.94 12.79 -5.34
CA TYR A 75 -14.51 12.63 -3.95
C TYR A 75 -13.62 13.81 -3.53
N LYS A 76 -13.67 14.12 -2.24
CA LYS A 76 -12.73 15.02 -1.56
C LYS A 76 -11.60 14.19 -0.97
N ALA A 77 -10.68 14.85 -0.27
CA ALA A 77 -9.61 14.15 0.39
C ALA A 77 -10.13 13.16 1.44
N ALA A 78 -9.51 11.98 1.49
CA ALA A 78 -9.55 11.08 2.63
C ALA A 78 -8.90 11.73 3.86
N CYS A 79 -9.23 11.22 5.05
CA CYS A 79 -8.58 11.70 6.27
C CYS A 79 -7.14 11.17 6.40
N PRO A 80 -6.23 11.92 7.05
CA PRO A 80 -4.80 11.60 7.01
C PRO A 80 -4.49 10.30 7.76
N SER A 81 -3.85 9.36 7.08
CA SER A 81 -3.48 8.05 7.59
C SER A 81 -2.10 7.62 7.06
N ASN A 82 -1.35 6.88 7.86
CA ASN A 82 -0.03 6.32 7.52
C ASN A 82 0.29 5.13 8.45
N SER A 83 -0.49 4.05 8.34
CA SER A 83 -0.38 2.85 9.19
C SER A 83 0.69 1.90 8.67
N SER A 84 1.37 1.19 9.58
CA SER A 84 2.28 0.09 9.22
C SER A 84 1.59 -1.16 8.67
N LEU A 85 0.26 -1.20 8.74
CA LEU A 85 -0.60 -2.27 8.23
C LEU A 85 -1.25 -1.94 6.88
N SER A 86 -1.03 -0.75 6.32
CA SER A 86 -1.63 -0.34 5.05
C SER A 86 -0.72 -0.72 3.88
N GLU A 87 -1.19 -1.63 3.03
CA GLU A 87 -0.55 -1.99 1.75
C GLU A 87 -0.83 -0.94 0.65
N HIS A 88 -1.84 -0.10 0.84
CA HIS A 88 -2.35 0.86 -0.14
C HIS A 88 -2.64 2.21 0.55
N ALA A 89 -1.73 3.17 0.42
CA ALA A 89 -1.91 4.52 0.93
C ALA A 89 -3.12 5.22 0.29
N GLN A 90 -3.75 6.14 1.02
CA GLN A 90 -5.01 6.75 0.57
C GLN A 90 -4.80 7.92 -0.38
N ASN A 91 -5.29 7.72 -1.61
CA ASN A 91 -5.12 8.56 -2.77
C ASN A 91 -4.90 10.08 -2.55
N PHE A 92 -5.81 10.74 -1.87
CA PHE A 92 -5.66 12.16 -1.61
C PHE A 92 -6.01 12.38 -0.16
N ILE A 93 -5.02 12.55 0.72
CA ILE A 93 -5.28 12.89 2.12
C ILE A 93 -5.23 14.40 2.37
N SER A 94 -6.01 14.88 3.34
CA SER A 94 -5.98 16.25 3.85
C SER A 94 -6.61 16.26 5.23
N GLU A 95 -6.28 17.24 6.07
CA GLU A 95 -7.09 17.47 7.28
C GLU A 95 -8.48 18.02 6.94
N ASP A 96 -8.61 18.70 5.80
CA ASP A 96 -9.90 19.00 5.19
C ASP A 96 -10.43 17.74 4.49
N CYS A 97 -10.95 16.80 5.29
CA CYS A 97 -11.43 15.48 4.85
C CYS A 97 -12.84 15.11 5.33
N LEU A 98 -13.43 15.87 6.25
CA LEU A 98 -14.71 15.50 6.90
C LEU A 98 -15.91 15.81 5.99
N TYR A 99 -16.03 14.98 4.96
CA TYR A 99 -17.07 14.98 3.95
C TYR A 99 -17.90 13.69 3.99
N ILE A 100 -19.15 13.80 3.54
CA ILE A 100 -20.11 12.70 3.46
C ILE A 100 -20.47 12.44 2.00
N ASN A 101 -20.56 11.15 1.65
CA ASN A 101 -20.89 10.68 0.30
C ASN A 101 -22.27 10.02 0.34
N ILE A 102 -23.17 10.39 -0.57
CA ILE A 102 -24.59 9.99 -0.54
C ILE A 102 -24.99 9.39 -1.89
N PHE A 103 -25.58 8.19 -1.84
CA PHE A 103 -26.05 7.42 -2.99
C PHE A 103 -27.56 7.20 -2.87
N THR A 104 -28.32 7.61 -3.88
CA THR A 104 -29.80 7.60 -3.85
C THR A 104 -30.41 7.39 -5.25
N SER A 105 -31.73 7.24 -5.34
CA SER A 105 -32.44 7.04 -6.61
C SER A 105 -33.66 7.93 -6.76
N GLN A 106 -34.16 8.04 -7.99
CA GLN A 106 -35.36 8.79 -8.32
C GLN A 106 -36.62 8.17 -7.69
N TYR A 107 -36.60 6.88 -7.35
CA TYR A 107 -37.56 6.23 -6.48
C TYR A 107 -37.46 6.75 -5.04
N CYS A 108 -36.27 6.79 -4.45
CA CYS A 108 -36.10 7.25 -3.06
C CYS A 108 -36.45 8.73 -2.87
N LEU A 109 -36.07 9.60 -3.82
CA LEU A 109 -36.49 11.01 -3.84
C LEU A 109 -38.02 11.21 -3.88
N LYS A 110 -38.81 10.21 -4.27
CA LYS A 110 -40.28 10.26 -4.26
C LYS A 110 -40.90 9.59 -3.02
N ASN A 111 -40.29 8.52 -2.52
CA ASN A 111 -40.91 7.61 -1.54
C ASN A 111 -40.31 7.66 -0.13
N LYS A 112 -39.17 8.36 0.09
CA LYS A 112 -38.38 8.35 1.32
C LYS A 112 -37.93 6.93 1.73
N CYS A 113 -36.82 6.48 1.16
CA CYS A 113 -36.28 5.14 1.44
C CYS A 113 -35.60 5.05 2.82
N PRO A 114 -35.51 3.85 3.42
CA PRO A 114 -34.62 3.57 4.54
C PRO A 114 -33.17 3.93 4.21
N VAL A 115 -32.39 4.28 5.22
CA VAL A 115 -31.01 4.78 5.07
C VAL A 115 -30.02 3.81 5.70
N ILE A 116 -28.90 3.54 5.01
CA ILE A 116 -27.70 2.93 5.59
C ILE A 116 -26.63 4.01 5.74
N VAL A 117 -26.08 4.17 6.94
CA VAL A 117 -24.88 4.98 7.20
C VAL A 117 -23.73 4.03 7.51
N TYR A 118 -22.79 3.91 6.58
CA TYR A 118 -21.69 2.96 6.62
C TYR A 118 -20.38 3.59 7.12
N TYR A 119 -19.86 3.09 8.23
CA TYR A 119 -18.55 3.45 8.77
C TYR A 119 -17.50 2.41 8.36
N HIS A 120 -16.44 2.87 7.69
CA HIS A 120 -15.37 2.01 7.19
C HIS A 120 -14.50 1.44 8.33
N GLY A 121 -13.86 0.29 8.05
CA GLY A 121 -12.84 -0.33 8.89
C GLY A 121 -11.48 0.39 8.83
N GLY A 122 -10.39 -0.36 9.02
CA GLY A 122 -9.03 0.17 8.94
C GLY A 122 -8.36 0.49 10.28
N SER A 123 -8.71 -0.23 11.36
CA SER A 123 -8.15 -0.07 12.71
C SER A 123 -8.10 1.38 13.24
N TYR A 124 -9.04 2.22 12.80
CA TYR A 124 -9.04 3.68 13.01
C TYR A 124 -7.79 4.45 12.55
N ASN A 125 -6.85 3.84 11.83
CA ASN A 125 -5.58 4.47 11.45
C ASN A 125 -5.16 4.25 9.97
N LEU A 126 -5.97 3.55 9.18
CA LEU A 126 -5.90 3.45 7.71
C LEU A 126 -7.30 3.44 7.07
N ASP A 127 -7.36 3.22 5.75
CA ASP A 127 -8.55 3.26 4.89
C ASP A 127 -9.28 4.62 4.81
N SER A 128 -10.36 4.70 4.03
CA SER A 128 -11.16 5.93 3.91
C SER A 128 -12.59 5.72 3.44
N ALA A 129 -13.41 6.76 3.61
CA ALA A 129 -14.75 6.88 3.04
C ALA A 129 -14.81 6.98 1.49
N THR A 130 -13.66 6.95 0.79
CA THR A 130 -13.55 7.22 -0.66
C THR A 130 -13.12 6.02 -1.50
N MET A 131 -12.78 4.89 -0.87
CA MET A 131 -12.24 3.69 -1.54
C MET A 131 -13.29 2.75 -2.18
N PHE A 132 -14.59 3.01 -1.97
CA PHE A 132 -15.64 2.04 -2.28
C PHE A 132 -16.15 2.13 -3.73
N PRO A 133 -16.39 0.99 -4.41
CA PRO A 133 -16.84 1.00 -5.80
C PRO A 133 -18.31 1.46 -5.93
N ASP A 134 -18.52 2.70 -6.39
CA ASP A 134 -19.84 3.34 -6.58
C ASP A 134 -20.90 2.39 -7.15
N LYS A 135 -20.54 1.70 -8.24
CA LYS A 135 -21.45 0.83 -9.00
C LYS A 135 -22.00 -0.32 -8.15
N PHE A 136 -21.18 -0.87 -7.26
CA PHE A 136 -21.61 -1.94 -6.36
C PHE A 136 -22.67 -1.44 -5.38
N ILE A 137 -22.44 -0.28 -4.76
CA ILE A 137 -23.40 0.38 -3.85
C ILE A 137 -24.72 0.67 -4.59
N LEU A 138 -24.62 1.18 -5.81
CA LEU A 138 -25.76 1.48 -6.67
C LEU A 138 -26.61 0.24 -6.97
N GLU A 139 -25.99 -0.86 -7.40
CA GLU A 139 -26.69 -2.09 -7.81
C GLU A 139 -27.22 -2.92 -6.63
N ARG A 140 -26.51 -2.94 -5.49
CA ARG A 140 -26.86 -3.79 -4.34
C ARG A 140 -27.79 -3.13 -3.34
N TYR A 141 -27.71 -1.82 -3.17
CA TYR A 141 -28.52 -1.09 -2.19
C TYR A 141 -29.49 -0.10 -2.84
N VAL A 142 -29.01 0.77 -3.73
CA VAL A 142 -29.81 1.87 -4.25
C VAL A 142 -30.91 1.41 -5.22
N ASP A 143 -30.59 0.48 -6.12
CA ASP A 143 -31.58 -0.18 -6.99
C ASP A 143 -32.60 -1.02 -6.20
N LYS A 144 -32.28 -1.40 -4.96
CA LYS A 144 -33.23 -2.05 -4.05
C LYS A 144 -34.11 -1.05 -3.30
N GLY A 145 -33.94 0.26 -3.47
CA GLY A 145 -34.74 1.27 -2.77
C GLY A 145 -34.27 1.53 -1.34
N THR A 146 -32.98 1.77 -1.20
CA THR A 146 -32.28 2.19 0.04
C THR A 146 -31.38 3.39 -0.31
N VAL A 147 -31.23 4.35 0.61
CA VAL A 147 -30.21 5.40 0.49
C VAL A 147 -28.94 4.92 1.21
N PHE A 148 -27.79 5.01 0.57
CA PHE A 148 -26.51 4.59 1.16
C PHE A 148 -25.63 5.83 1.41
N VAL A 149 -24.99 5.90 2.57
CA VAL A 149 -24.27 7.07 3.05
C VAL A 149 -22.92 6.64 3.63
N ILE A 150 -21.84 7.32 3.25
CA ILE A 150 -20.48 7.02 3.73
C ILE A 150 -19.82 8.32 4.21
N PRO A 151 -19.81 8.60 5.52
CA PRO A 151 -19.06 9.72 6.11
C PRO A 151 -17.59 9.37 6.35
N ALA A 152 -16.72 10.36 6.18
CA ALA A 152 -15.35 10.32 6.70
C ALA A 152 -15.30 10.72 8.18
N TYR A 153 -14.33 10.20 8.93
CA TYR A 153 -14.03 10.56 10.31
C TYR A 153 -12.51 10.66 10.52
N ARG A 154 -12.03 11.41 11.52
CA ARG A 154 -10.58 11.57 11.73
C ARG A 154 -9.91 10.27 12.18
N LEU A 155 -8.72 10.01 11.63
CA LEU A 155 -7.96 8.78 11.83
C LEU A 155 -6.70 9.01 12.69
N GLY A 156 -6.16 7.91 13.22
CA GLY A 156 -4.94 7.84 14.02
C GLY A 156 -4.94 8.86 15.16
N VAL A 157 -3.77 9.46 15.40
CA VAL A 157 -3.58 10.53 16.37
C VAL A 157 -4.51 11.74 16.14
N LEU A 158 -4.91 12.08 14.90
CA LEU A 158 -5.85 13.19 14.66
C LEU A 158 -7.25 12.93 15.22
N GLY A 159 -7.66 11.66 15.31
CA GLY A 159 -8.92 11.21 15.91
C GLY A 159 -8.82 10.70 17.35
N GLN A 160 -7.61 10.50 17.89
CA GLN A 160 -7.38 9.79 19.16
C GLN A 160 -6.36 10.45 20.10
N PHE A 161 -5.79 11.62 19.78
CA PHE A 161 -4.89 12.35 20.68
C PHE A 161 -5.60 12.66 22.02
N TRP A 162 -4.99 12.33 23.15
CA TRP A 162 -5.56 12.50 24.48
C TRP A 162 -4.47 12.81 25.51
N LEU A 163 -4.71 13.81 26.37
CA LEU A 163 -3.74 14.29 27.36
C LEU A 163 -4.20 14.13 28.82
N GLY A 164 -5.29 13.40 29.08
CA GLY A 164 -5.88 13.29 30.42
C GLY A 164 -6.62 14.55 30.91
N ASP A 165 -6.84 15.53 30.02
CA ASP A 165 -7.53 16.79 30.34
C ASP A 165 -8.59 17.11 29.28
N LYS A 166 -9.84 16.81 29.65
CA LYS A 166 -11.04 16.98 28.82
C LYS A 166 -11.33 18.43 28.42
N GLU A 167 -10.82 19.40 29.17
CA GLU A 167 -11.02 20.83 28.88
C GLU A 167 -10.04 21.32 27.80
N LEU A 168 -9.03 20.52 27.45
CA LEU A 168 -8.03 20.83 26.42
C LEU A 168 -8.24 20.04 25.13
N VAL A 169 -8.40 18.72 25.24
CA VAL A 169 -8.59 17.80 24.10
C VAL A 169 -9.65 16.79 24.52
N PRO A 170 -10.73 16.57 23.75
CA PRO A 170 -11.74 15.58 24.10
C PRO A 170 -11.24 14.14 23.87
N ALA A 171 -11.68 13.22 24.73
CA ALA A 171 -11.50 11.79 24.52
C ALA A 171 -12.28 11.32 23.28
N ASN A 172 -11.84 10.20 22.67
CA ASN A 172 -12.55 9.54 21.56
C ASN A 172 -12.98 10.48 20.42
N LEU A 173 -12.13 11.44 20.02
CA LEU A 173 -12.52 12.54 19.14
C LEU A 173 -13.15 12.10 17.80
N LEU A 174 -12.69 11.00 17.19
CA LEU A 174 -13.28 10.42 15.98
C LEU A 174 -14.76 10.02 16.14
N VAL A 175 -15.19 9.66 17.35
CA VAL A 175 -16.58 9.26 17.65
C VAL A 175 -17.51 10.48 17.53
N TYR A 176 -17.03 11.67 17.88
CA TYR A 176 -17.80 12.91 17.68
C TYR A 176 -17.95 13.25 16.19
N ASP A 177 -16.97 12.95 15.33
CA ASP A 177 -17.12 13.12 13.88
C ASP A 177 -18.23 12.20 13.33
N ALA A 178 -18.29 10.96 13.81
CA ALA A 178 -19.35 10.02 13.45
C ALA A 178 -20.73 10.48 13.96
N ILE A 179 -20.83 10.96 15.19
CA ILE A 179 -22.08 11.49 15.76
C ILE A 179 -22.56 12.73 14.97
N GLU A 180 -21.67 13.64 14.57
CA GLU A 180 -22.05 14.77 13.71
C GLU A 180 -22.50 14.33 12.31
N ALA A 181 -21.95 13.25 11.76
CA ALA A 181 -22.46 12.66 10.53
C ALA A 181 -23.89 12.10 10.70
N LEU A 182 -24.23 11.50 11.85
CA LEU A 182 -25.61 11.09 12.16
C LEU A 182 -26.55 12.28 12.30
N TYR A 183 -26.15 13.36 12.97
CA TYR A 183 -26.94 14.58 13.01
C TYR A 183 -27.16 15.18 11.62
N TYR A 184 -26.13 15.21 10.77
CA TYR A 184 -26.29 15.66 9.38
C TYR A 184 -27.27 14.75 8.59
N VAL A 185 -27.24 13.44 8.82
CA VAL A 185 -28.21 12.50 8.23
C VAL A 185 -29.64 12.81 8.72
N GLN A 186 -29.84 13.02 10.02
CA GLN A 186 -31.15 13.42 10.57
C GLN A 186 -31.66 14.73 9.96
N ASP A 187 -30.81 15.77 9.90
CA ASP A 187 -31.15 17.10 9.39
C ASP A 187 -31.43 17.10 7.87
N GLU A 188 -30.61 16.40 7.08
CA GLU A 188 -30.51 16.62 5.62
C GLU A 188 -30.90 15.42 4.74
N ILE A 189 -30.90 14.17 5.22
CA ILE A 189 -31.05 13.01 4.32
C ILE A 189 -32.41 12.98 3.61
N SER A 190 -33.42 13.63 4.19
CA SER A 190 -34.73 13.78 3.56
C SER A 190 -34.68 14.56 2.23
N ASN A 191 -33.73 15.50 2.07
CA ASN A 191 -33.48 16.23 0.83
C ASN A 191 -32.88 15.32 -0.26
N PHE A 192 -32.21 14.23 0.14
CA PHE A 192 -31.67 13.19 -0.73
C PHE A 192 -32.61 11.97 -0.87
N GLY A 193 -33.84 12.04 -0.32
CA GLY A 193 -34.83 10.97 -0.44
C GLY A 193 -34.66 9.82 0.57
N GLY A 194 -33.92 10.03 1.64
CA GLY A 194 -33.89 9.14 2.79
C GLY A 194 -35.03 9.41 3.78
N ASN A 195 -35.27 8.47 4.67
CA ASN A 195 -36.15 8.61 5.82
C ASN A 195 -35.30 8.75 7.11
N PRO A 196 -35.28 9.92 7.77
CA PRO A 196 -34.51 10.12 9.01
C PRO A 196 -35.02 9.23 10.17
N ASN A 197 -36.30 8.84 10.14
CA ASN A 197 -36.91 7.95 11.15
C ASN A 197 -36.68 6.46 10.84
N ASP A 198 -35.85 6.13 9.85
CA ASP A 198 -35.54 4.74 9.48
C ASP A 198 -34.08 4.62 9.02
N VAL A 199 -33.19 4.92 9.95
CA VAL A 199 -31.73 4.89 9.76
C VAL A 199 -31.14 3.62 10.37
N THR A 200 -30.30 2.96 9.58
CA THR A 200 -29.50 1.79 9.97
C THR A 200 -28.02 2.18 9.93
N ILE A 201 -27.31 2.10 11.04
CA ILE A 201 -25.85 2.26 11.04
C ILE A 201 -25.19 0.91 10.75
N MET A 202 -24.13 0.90 9.95
CA MET A 202 -23.47 -0.33 9.49
C MET A 202 -21.95 -0.16 9.55
N GLY A 203 -21.23 -1.19 9.99
CA GLY A 203 -19.77 -1.13 10.06
C GLY A 203 -19.11 -2.49 10.00
N HIS A 204 -17.85 -2.50 9.56
CA HIS A 204 -16.99 -3.69 9.52
C HIS A 204 -15.67 -3.44 10.27
N SER A 205 -15.12 -4.45 10.93
CA SER A 205 -13.86 -4.35 11.70
C SER A 205 -13.93 -3.20 12.71
N SER A 206 -12.97 -2.26 12.73
CA SER A 206 -13.04 -1.05 13.59
C SER A 206 -14.24 -0.15 13.31
N GLY A 207 -14.77 -0.13 12.08
CA GLY A 207 -16.03 0.55 11.78
C GLY A 207 -17.22 -0.17 12.41
N GLY A 208 -17.15 -1.50 12.50
CA GLY A 208 -18.07 -2.34 13.25
C GLY A 208 -17.98 -2.06 14.75
N GLN A 209 -16.77 -1.87 15.28
CA GLN A 209 -16.54 -1.48 16.67
C GLN A 209 -17.18 -0.12 16.98
N LEU A 210 -16.95 0.88 16.13
CA LEU A 210 -17.59 2.19 16.25
C LEU A 210 -19.12 2.07 16.26
N VAL A 211 -19.68 1.31 15.31
CA VAL A 211 -21.13 1.10 15.20
C VAL A 211 -21.72 0.37 16.41
N ASN A 212 -21.05 -0.65 16.92
CA ASN A 212 -21.49 -1.40 18.08
C ASN A 212 -21.38 -0.55 19.37
N ALA A 213 -20.27 0.16 19.57
CA ALA A 213 -20.10 1.13 20.67
C ALA A 213 -21.17 2.25 20.66
N LEU A 214 -21.50 2.80 19.49
CA LEU A 214 -22.62 3.75 19.34
C LEU A 214 -23.98 3.09 19.63
N GLY A 215 -24.18 1.83 19.19
CA GLY A 215 -25.41 1.05 19.34
C GLY A 215 -25.75 0.69 20.79
N VAL A 216 -24.74 0.34 21.59
CA VAL A 216 -24.90 -0.13 22.98
C VAL A 216 -24.81 1.01 24.01
N SER A 217 -24.26 2.17 23.65
CA SER A 217 -24.19 3.32 24.54
C SER A 217 -25.55 4.00 24.70
N SER A 218 -26.04 4.07 25.93
CA SER A 218 -27.20 4.89 26.29
C SER A 218 -26.88 6.40 26.42
N TYR A 219 -25.64 6.83 26.21
CA TYR A 219 -25.26 8.25 26.20
C TYR A 219 -25.36 8.89 24.81
N VAL A 220 -25.10 8.12 23.76
CA VAL A 220 -25.00 8.61 22.37
C VAL A 220 -26.37 8.96 21.78
N ASP A 221 -27.36 8.09 21.98
CA ASP A 221 -28.71 8.25 21.44
C ASP A 221 -29.76 7.79 22.48
N PRO A 222 -29.89 8.53 23.61
CA PRO A 222 -30.78 8.15 24.73
C PRO A 222 -32.27 8.14 24.35
N GLU A 223 -32.66 8.95 23.37
CA GLU A 223 -34.05 9.07 22.88
C GLU A 223 -34.33 8.15 21.67
N GLN A 224 -33.30 7.47 21.14
CA GLN A 224 -33.35 6.53 20.01
C GLN A 224 -33.80 7.15 18.67
N GLU A 225 -33.45 8.43 18.48
CA GLU A 225 -33.83 9.21 17.30
C GLU A 225 -32.77 9.14 16.19
N LEU A 226 -31.48 9.09 16.53
CA LEU A 226 -30.39 9.16 15.54
C LEU A 226 -30.35 7.97 14.59
N PHE A 227 -30.67 6.77 15.08
CA PHE A 227 -30.83 5.54 14.30
C PHE A 227 -31.76 4.56 15.00
N GLN A 228 -32.28 3.57 14.28
CA GLN A 228 -33.26 2.60 14.79
C GLN A 228 -32.75 1.14 14.72
N LYS A 229 -31.77 0.88 13.87
CA LYS A 229 -31.18 -0.44 13.59
C LYS A 229 -29.66 -0.32 13.48
N PHE A 230 -28.95 -1.42 13.75
CA PHE A 230 -27.52 -1.47 13.49
C PHE A 230 -27.05 -2.84 12.97
N ILE A 231 -26.00 -2.80 12.15
CA ILE A 231 -25.38 -3.97 11.50
C ILE A 231 -23.89 -3.96 11.87
N VAL A 232 -23.43 -5.04 12.50
CA VAL A 232 -22.06 -5.19 13.00
C VAL A 232 -21.43 -6.40 12.32
N LEU A 233 -20.35 -6.18 11.55
CA LEU A 233 -19.65 -7.25 10.82
C LEU A 233 -18.20 -7.37 11.30
N SER A 234 -17.80 -8.57 11.72
CA SER A 234 -16.45 -8.93 12.17
C SER A 234 -15.82 -7.90 13.12
N SER A 235 -16.57 -7.48 14.14
CA SER A 235 -16.15 -6.46 15.11
C SER A 235 -15.46 -7.08 16.31
N TYR A 236 -14.34 -6.48 16.74
CA TYR A 236 -13.69 -6.75 18.02
C TYR A 236 -13.90 -5.54 18.94
N GLU A 237 -14.18 -5.74 20.22
CA GLU A 237 -14.42 -4.62 21.16
C GLU A 237 -13.28 -4.47 22.15
N ILE A 238 -12.35 -3.60 21.79
CA ILE A 238 -11.12 -3.34 22.54
C ILE A 238 -11.11 -1.88 22.98
N PHE A 239 -11.13 -1.69 24.30
CA PHE A 239 -10.89 -0.42 24.96
C PHE A 239 -9.47 -0.39 25.50
N GLU A 240 -8.68 0.61 25.09
CA GLU A 240 -7.33 0.83 25.62
C GLU A 240 -7.40 1.50 27.00
N LEU A 241 -6.46 1.18 27.90
CA LEU A 241 -6.33 1.89 29.18
C LEU A 241 -5.92 3.34 28.94
N GLU A 242 -6.58 4.28 29.63
CA GLU A 242 -6.37 5.72 29.46
C GLU A 242 -4.89 6.14 29.54
N HIS A 243 -4.15 5.59 30.50
CA HIS A 243 -2.72 5.82 30.67
C HIS A 243 -1.90 5.48 29.41
N PHE A 244 -2.21 4.40 28.70
CA PHE A 244 -1.51 4.05 27.46
C PHE A 244 -1.83 5.08 26.37
N LYS A 245 -3.09 5.51 26.20
CA LYS A 245 -3.44 6.56 25.24
C LYS A 245 -2.74 7.90 25.54
N ILE A 246 -2.62 8.27 26.82
CA ILE A 246 -1.85 9.45 27.25
C ILE A 246 -0.36 9.27 26.91
N ASN A 247 0.23 8.12 27.25
CA ASN A 247 1.64 7.84 26.95
C ASN A 247 1.91 7.88 25.44
N ASN A 248 1.04 7.28 24.61
CA ASN A 248 1.13 7.29 23.16
C ASN A 248 1.08 8.74 22.64
N SER A 249 0.14 9.55 23.13
CA SER A 249 0.00 10.97 22.79
C SER A 249 1.23 11.80 23.17
N LEU A 250 1.78 11.60 24.38
CA LEU A 250 3.02 12.23 24.82
C LEU A 250 4.25 11.74 24.04
N ASN A 251 4.25 10.51 23.56
CA ASN A 251 5.35 9.93 22.78
C ASN A 251 5.38 10.42 21.32
N VAL A 252 4.21 10.68 20.70
CA VAL A 252 4.14 11.45 19.44
C VAL A 252 4.65 12.87 19.70
N ALA A 253 4.14 13.55 20.74
CA ALA A 253 4.53 14.92 21.06
C ALA A 253 6.04 15.07 21.30
N LYS A 254 6.72 14.09 21.91
CA LYS A 254 8.19 14.06 22.02
C LYS A 254 8.86 13.96 20.66
N ARG A 255 8.43 13.03 19.79
CA ARG A 255 9.01 12.79 18.46
C ARG A 255 8.89 14.01 17.53
N VAL A 256 7.83 14.81 17.67
CA VAL A 256 7.66 16.08 16.92
C VAL A 256 8.13 17.33 17.69
N ASN A 257 8.95 17.18 18.74
CA ASN A 257 9.53 18.26 19.56
C ASN A 257 8.50 19.20 20.25
N CYS A 258 7.27 18.72 20.47
CA CYS A 258 6.18 19.43 21.14
C CYS A 258 6.00 19.10 22.63
N PHE A 259 6.82 18.21 23.20
CA PHE A 259 6.68 17.81 24.61
C PHE A 259 7.05 18.94 25.58
N SER A 260 6.12 19.27 26.50
CA SER A 260 6.30 20.21 27.60
C SER A 260 5.70 19.62 28.89
N LYS A 261 6.01 20.22 30.04
CA LYS A 261 5.30 19.96 31.30
C LYS A 261 3.90 20.58 31.35
N ASN A 262 3.56 21.44 30.39
CA ASN A 262 2.27 22.11 30.29
C ASN A 262 1.48 21.56 29.07
N HIS A 263 0.35 20.89 29.32
CA HIS A 263 -0.48 20.31 28.26
C HIS A 263 -1.03 21.35 27.26
N GLN A 264 -1.22 22.60 27.67
CA GLN A 264 -1.60 23.70 26.76
C GLN A 264 -0.49 24.03 25.76
N GLU A 265 0.77 23.95 26.17
CA GLU A 265 1.92 24.16 25.28
C GLU A 265 2.08 22.99 24.30
N ILE A 266 1.85 21.75 24.76
CA ILE A 266 1.81 20.57 23.89
C ILE A 266 0.75 20.76 22.81
N LEU A 267 -0.52 21.00 23.19
CA LEU A 267 -1.62 21.18 22.24
C LEU A 267 -1.35 22.33 21.26
N LYS A 268 -0.87 23.48 21.76
CA LYS A 268 -0.52 24.61 20.90
C LYS A 268 0.59 24.25 19.92
N CYS A 269 1.61 23.52 20.33
CA CYS A 269 2.66 23.07 19.42
C CYS A 269 2.11 22.08 18.38
N MET A 270 1.40 21.04 18.83
CA MET A 270 0.81 20.00 17.97
C MET A 270 -0.18 20.54 16.93
N ARG A 271 -0.85 21.68 17.19
CA ARG A 271 -1.68 22.38 16.19
C ARG A 271 -0.89 23.14 15.11
N ASN A 272 0.36 23.51 15.39
CA ASN A 272 1.24 24.23 14.48
C ASN A 272 2.26 23.32 13.76
N THR A 273 2.50 22.11 14.26
CA THR A 273 3.30 21.06 13.59
C THR A 273 2.67 20.69 12.23
N ASP A 274 3.47 20.26 11.25
CA ASP A 274 2.89 19.74 10.01
C ASP A 274 2.22 18.37 10.23
N VAL A 275 1.13 18.10 9.51
CA VAL A 275 0.37 16.84 9.66
C VAL A 275 1.18 15.61 9.22
N MET A 276 2.05 15.74 8.23
CA MET A 276 2.90 14.64 7.77
C MET A 276 3.99 14.32 8.79
N GLN A 277 4.51 15.31 9.53
CA GLN A 277 5.42 15.07 10.65
C GLN A 277 4.74 14.30 11.79
N ILE A 278 3.49 14.65 12.09
CA ILE A 278 2.65 13.95 13.08
C ILE A 278 2.39 12.49 12.64
N LEU A 279 2.03 12.28 11.37
CA LEU A 279 1.82 10.94 10.80
C LEU A 279 3.11 10.11 10.76
N GLN A 280 4.25 10.71 10.42
CA GLN A 280 5.55 10.03 10.43
C GLN A 280 5.96 9.60 11.85
N ALA A 281 5.71 10.45 12.85
CA ALA A 281 5.96 10.11 14.25
C ALA A 281 5.05 8.96 14.73
N GLN A 282 3.77 8.93 14.32
CA GLN A 282 2.89 7.80 14.55
C GLN A 282 3.43 6.53 13.86
N ARG A 283 3.76 6.61 12.56
CA ARG A 283 4.26 5.48 11.77
C ARG A 283 5.50 4.86 12.40
N THR A 284 6.44 5.70 12.85
CA THR A 284 7.65 5.28 13.57
C THR A 284 7.29 4.49 14.83
N MET A 285 6.35 4.99 15.65
CA MET A 285 5.91 4.29 16.86
C MET A 285 5.26 2.93 16.56
N GLU A 286 4.59 2.78 15.42
CA GLU A 286 4.04 1.50 14.95
C GLU A 286 5.12 0.55 14.40
N ASP A 287 6.15 1.05 13.72
CA ASP A 287 7.25 0.23 13.17
C ASP A 287 8.25 -0.23 14.25
N GLU A 288 8.34 0.52 15.36
CA GLU A 288 9.08 0.16 16.59
C GLU A 288 8.27 -0.77 17.52
N ASP A 289 6.99 -1.10 17.20
CA ASP A 289 6.02 -1.80 18.06
C ASP A 289 5.86 -1.16 19.47
N THR A 290 6.05 0.17 19.60
CA THR A 290 6.06 0.86 20.91
C THR A 290 4.71 1.44 21.34
N ALA A 291 3.81 1.75 20.41
CA ALA A 291 2.53 2.41 20.69
C ALA A 291 1.60 2.47 19.47
N PHE A 292 0.28 2.43 19.70
CA PHE A 292 -0.72 2.39 18.64
C PHE A 292 -1.89 3.36 18.88
N PHE A 293 -2.38 4.00 17.83
CA PHE A 293 -3.67 4.71 17.83
C PHE A 293 -4.71 3.87 17.09
N LYS A 294 -5.09 2.72 17.68
CA LYS A 294 -5.94 1.69 17.03
C LYS A 294 -7.17 1.28 17.86
N SER A 295 -7.55 2.04 18.88
CA SER A 295 -8.56 1.62 19.87
C SER A 295 -9.26 2.81 20.52
N LEU A 296 -10.50 2.63 20.95
CA LEU A 296 -11.26 3.58 21.76
C LEU A 296 -10.84 3.49 23.24
N ILE A 297 -11.27 4.42 24.09
CA ILE A 297 -11.11 4.36 25.56
C ILE A 297 -12.47 4.47 26.27
N GLN A 298 -12.61 3.92 27.47
CA GLN A 298 -13.83 4.01 28.29
C GLN A 298 -14.03 5.44 28.83
N ALA A 299 -14.58 6.30 27.97
CA ALA A 299 -14.74 7.74 28.21
C ALA A 299 -15.86 8.31 27.32
N PRO A 300 -16.26 9.58 27.54
CA PRO A 300 -17.23 10.26 26.69
C PRO A 300 -16.81 10.27 25.21
N PRO A 301 -17.76 10.26 24.26
CA PRO A 301 -19.21 10.32 24.47
C PRO A 301 -19.86 8.96 24.78
N LEU A 302 -19.08 7.88 24.83
CA LEU A 302 -19.62 6.51 24.92
C LEU A 302 -20.08 6.14 26.33
N MET A 303 -19.39 6.64 27.35
CA MET A 303 -19.68 6.39 28.78
C MET A 303 -19.02 7.43 29.69
N ASP A 304 -19.37 7.46 30.97
CA ASP A 304 -18.66 8.31 31.94
C ASP A 304 -17.25 7.76 32.26
N TYR A 305 -16.32 8.65 32.60
CA TYR A 305 -14.94 8.28 32.95
C TYR A 305 -14.90 7.32 34.15
N GLY A 306 -14.31 6.14 33.95
CA GLY A 306 -14.16 5.12 35.00
C GLY A 306 -15.40 4.27 35.28
N GLU A 307 -16.45 4.37 34.47
CA GLU A 307 -17.55 3.39 34.48
C GLU A 307 -17.08 2.03 33.94
N LYS A 308 -17.54 0.91 34.52
CA LYS A 308 -17.26 -0.44 34.01
C LYS A 308 -18.20 -0.81 32.86
N LEU A 309 -17.72 -1.57 31.89
CA LEU A 309 -18.52 -2.01 30.73
C LEU A 309 -19.69 -2.90 31.14
N ALA A 310 -19.55 -3.66 32.23
CA ALA A 310 -20.61 -4.43 32.86
C ALA A 310 -21.81 -3.58 33.29
N GLU A 311 -21.65 -2.30 33.61
CA GLU A 311 -22.77 -1.41 33.90
C GLU A 311 -23.44 -0.91 32.62
N ILE A 312 -22.68 -0.57 31.57
CA ILE A 312 -23.21 -0.26 30.24
C ILE A 312 -24.04 -1.44 29.70
N LYS A 313 -23.52 -2.67 29.80
CA LYS A 313 -24.19 -3.90 29.34
C LYS A 313 -25.57 -4.14 30.01
N LYS A 314 -25.82 -3.60 31.21
CA LYS A 314 -27.13 -3.68 31.90
C LYS A 314 -28.14 -2.62 31.44
N ARG A 315 -27.69 -1.59 30.71
CA ARG A 315 -28.50 -0.42 30.30
C ARG A 315 -28.37 -0.09 28.81
N VAL A 316 -28.10 -1.12 28.00
CA VAL A 316 -28.08 -0.98 26.53
C VAL A 316 -29.49 -0.66 26.01
N PRO A 317 -29.65 0.25 25.04
CA PRO A 317 -30.96 0.52 24.46
C PRO A 317 -31.53 -0.71 23.72
N PRO A 318 -32.81 -1.08 23.92
CA PRO A 318 -33.43 -2.18 23.20
C PRO A 318 -33.65 -1.80 21.73
N ARG A 319 -32.84 -2.40 20.85
CA ARG A 319 -32.80 -2.12 19.41
C ARG A 319 -32.78 -3.42 18.61
N LYS A 320 -32.85 -3.31 17.28
CA LYS A 320 -32.59 -4.46 16.40
C LYS A 320 -31.14 -4.47 15.93
N LEU A 321 -30.51 -5.64 16.02
CA LEU A 321 -29.12 -5.89 15.61
C LEU A 321 -29.05 -7.07 14.64
N LEU A 322 -28.31 -6.90 13.55
CA LEU A 322 -27.80 -7.99 12.73
C LEU A 322 -26.28 -8.06 12.93
N CYS A 323 -25.80 -9.14 13.53
CA CYS A 323 -24.39 -9.35 13.82
C CYS A 323 -23.84 -10.51 12.98
N GLY A 324 -22.66 -10.32 12.38
CA GLY A 324 -22.01 -11.29 11.52
C GLY A 324 -20.53 -11.43 11.82
N VAL A 325 -20.01 -12.65 11.70
CA VAL A 325 -18.56 -12.95 11.78
C VAL A 325 -18.15 -13.89 10.64
N THR A 326 -16.85 -14.13 10.52
CA THR A 326 -16.24 -15.16 9.66
C THR A 326 -15.66 -16.28 10.51
N GLU A 327 -15.68 -17.51 10.01
CA GLU A 327 -15.24 -18.72 10.72
C GLU A 327 -13.78 -18.64 11.22
N HIS A 328 -12.88 -18.07 10.40
CA HIS A 328 -11.44 -18.01 10.66
C HIS A 328 -10.90 -16.58 10.70
N GLU A 329 -11.61 -15.66 11.36
CA GLU A 329 -11.28 -14.23 11.56
C GLU A 329 -9.78 -13.92 11.38
N PHE A 330 -8.95 -14.26 12.38
CA PHE A 330 -7.52 -13.94 12.40
C PHE A 330 -6.58 -15.16 12.32
N GLU A 331 -7.06 -16.35 11.97
CA GLU A 331 -6.27 -17.60 12.11
C GLU A 331 -5.02 -17.68 11.23
N LYS A 332 -4.98 -16.97 10.08
CA LYS A 332 -3.83 -16.98 9.15
C LYS A 332 -2.89 -15.78 9.26
N TYR A 333 -3.17 -14.78 10.09
CA TYR A 333 -2.27 -13.65 10.23
C TYR A 333 -1.06 -14.03 11.11
N PRO A 334 0.18 -13.66 10.71
CA PRO A 334 1.34 -13.90 11.56
C PRO A 334 1.18 -13.14 12.88
N TYR A 335 1.21 -13.89 13.98
CA TYR A 335 0.90 -13.39 15.31
C TYR A 335 1.77 -12.17 15.67
N ARG A 336 1.12 -11.06 16.03
CA ARG A 336 1.76 -9.89 16.65
C ARG A 336 1.35 -9.85 18.11
N GLU A 337 2.33 -9.80 19.01
CA GLU A 337 2.10 -9.80 20.46
C GLU A 337 1.21 -8.63 20.87
N GLY A 338 0.06 -8.91 21.50
CA GLY A 338 -0.90 -7.86 21.86
C GLY A 338 -2.08 -8.36 22.70
N PHE A 339 -2.28 -7.71 23.86
CA PHE A 339 -3.42 -7.90 24.76
C PHE A 339 -4.73 -7.52 24.02
N ARG A 340 -5.58 -8.50 23.67
CA ARG A 340 -6.77 -8.24 22.82
C ARG A 340 -8.12 -8.57 23.47
N VAL A 341 -8.38 -9.80 23.91
CA VAL A 341 -9.62 -10.13 24.68
C VAL A 341 -9.55 -9.61 26.12
N GLU A 342 -8.34 -9.67 26.66
CA GLU A 342 -8.06 -9.88 28.08
C GLU A 342 -8.00 -8.58 28.89
N GLY A 343 -8.44 -7.48 28.28
CA GLY A 343 -8.28 -6.15 28.80
C GLY A 343 -9.55 -5.59 29.43
N VAL A 344 -9.66 -4.27 29.35
CA VAL A 344 -10.75 -3.43 29.87
C VAL A 344 -12.15 -3.89 29.41
N PHE A 345 -12.24 -4.61 28.29
CA PHE A 345 -13.50 -5.19 27.79
C PHE A 345 -14.17 -6.18 28.75
N LEU A 346 -13.39 -6.98 29.48
CA LEU A 346 -13.88 -7.96 30.47
C LEU A 346 -13.97 -7.39 31.89
N ASP A 347 -13.64 -6.11 32.09
CA ASP A 347 -13.65 -5.41 33.38
C ASP A 347 -12.81 -6.07 34.51
N PHE A 348 -11.79 -6.86 34.14
CA PHE A 348 -10.87 -7.53 35.07
C PHE A 348 -10.26 -6.54 36.08
N GLU A 349 -10.16 -6.96 37.34
CA GLU A 349 -9.54 -6.18 38.42
C GLU A 349 -8.00 -6.35 38.44
N ASN A 350 -7.50 -7.47 37.94
CA ASN A 350 -6.08 -7.86 37.91
C ASN A 350 -5.64 -8.24 36.47
N PRO A 351 -5.85 -7.36 35.46
CA PRO A 351 -5.65 -7.72 34.05
C PRO A 351 -4.22 -8.19 33.74
N VAL A 352 -3.20 -7.64 34.43
CA VAL A 352 -1.79 -8.03 34.22
C VAL A 352 -1.55 -9.48 34.65
N GLU A 353 -1.99 -9.85 35.85
CA GLU A 353 -1.79 -11.22 36.37
C GLU A 353 -2.65 -12.25 35.62
N THR A 354 -3.88 -11.90 35.28
CA THR A 354 -4.81 -12.75 34.51
C THR A 354 -4.25 -13.05 33.11
N VAL A 355 -3.71 -12.05 32.40
CA VAL A 355 -3.04 -12.23 31.10
C VAL A 355 -1.75 -13.02 31.20
N THR A 356 -0.93 -12.75 32.22
CA THR A 356 0.32 -13.49 32.43
C THR A 356 0.04 -14.98 32.60
N TYR A 357 -0.99 -15.33 33.38
CA TYR A 357 -1.44 -16.70 33.54
C TYR A 357 -1.92 -17.32 32.22
N TYR A 358 -2.68 -16.59 31.38
CA TYR A 358 -3.07 -17.06 30.06
C TYR A 358 -1.86 -17.38 29.17
N HIS A 359 -0.87 -16.47 29.11
CA HIS A 359 0.34 -16.68 28.30
C HIS A 359 1.18 -17.88 28.76
N ASP A 360 1.41 -18.02 30.06
CA ASP A 360 2.20 -19.12 30.62
C ASP A 360 1.52 -20.48 30.47
N ASN A 361 0.18 -20.51 30.54
CA ASN A 361 -0.57 -21.76 30.63
C ASN A 361 -1.16 -22.23 29.31
N PHE A 362 -1.66 -21.34 28.46
CA PHE A 362 -2.47 -21.68 27.28
C PHE A 362 -1.82 -21.25 25.97
N PHE A 363 -1.35 -20.00 25.87
CA PHE A 363 -0.85 -19.40 24.62
C PHE A 363 0.14 -20.28 23.84
N ASN A 364 1.16 -20.81 24.51
CA ASN A 364 2.17 -21.69 23.88
C ASN A 364 1.72 -23.16 23.70
N LYS A 365 0.58 -23.56 24.26
CA LYS A 365 0.13 -24.97 24.33
C LYS A 365 -1.09 -25.28 23.45
N THR A 366 -1.88 -24.28 23.06
CA THR A 366 -3.08 -24.44 22.24
C THR A 366 -2.88 -23.83 20.85
N ARG A 367 -2.35 -24.62 19.90
CA ARG A 367 -2.39 -24.23 18.49
C ARG A 367 -3.85 -24.07 18.04
N ASN A 368 -4.19 -22.84 17.65
CA ASN A 368 -5.40 -22.38 16.96
C ASN A 368 -6.67 -22.15 17.82
N MET A 369 -6.94 -22.94 18.86
CA MET A 369 -8.26 -22.87 19.56
C MET A 369 -8.50 -21.58 20.38
N PHE A 370 -7.45 -20.84 20.76
CA PHE A 370 -7.57 -19.62 21.58
C PHE A 370 -6.71 -18.46 21.04
N ASN A 371 -6.73 -18.21 19.74
CA ASN A 371 -6.12 -16.99 19.19
C ASN A 371 -6.82 -15.76 19.79
N THR A 372 -6.09 -14.93 20.55
CA THR A 372 -6.61 -13.73 21.23
C THR A 372 -7.32 -12.75 20.31
N ASP A 373 -6.99 -12.73 19.01
CA ASP A 373 -7.59 -11.84 18.02
C ASP A 373 -8.97 -12.33 17.58
N SER A 374 -9.07 -13.60 17.18
CA SER A 374 -10.36 -14.22 16.85
C SER A 374 -11.27 -14.29 18.09
N SER A 375 -10.68 -14.59 19.26
CA SER A 375 -11.42 -14.59 20.52
C SER A 375 -12.00 -13.21 20.85
N ALA A 376 -11.35 -12.11 20.49
CA ALA A 376 -11.90 -10.78 20.72
C ALA A 376 -13.19 -10.59 19.91
N VAL A 377 -13.21 -10.99 18.63
CA VAL A 377 -14.42 -10.93 17.80
C VAL A 377 -15.54 -11.80 18.37
N PHE A 378 -15.26 -13.06 18.70
CA PHE A 378 -16.29 -14.00 19.14
C PHE A 378 -16.84 -13.69 20.54
N VAL A 379 -15.99 -13.35 21.52
CA VAL A 379 -16.42 -13.00 22.88
C VAL A 379 -17.18 -11.68 22.90
N SER A 380 -16.72 -10.66 22.15
CA SER A 380 -17.45 -9.39 22.02
C SER A 380 -18.81 -9.58 21.34
N THR A 381 -18.86 -10.37 20.27
CA THR A 381 -20.11 -10.74 19.58
C THR A 381 -21.08 -11.42 20.54
N ALA A 382 -20.66 -12.48 21.24
CA ALA A 382 -21.52 -13.18 22.20
C ALA A 382 -22.05 -12.25 23.30
N THR A 383 -21.15 -11.48 23.93
CA THR A 383 -21.46 -10.59 25.04
C THR A 383 -22.48 -9.50 24.68
N TYR A 384 -22.31 -8.82 23.55
CA TYR A 384 -23.20 -7.71 23.18
C TYR A 384 -24.52 -8.18 22.56
N THR A 385 -24.51 -9.28 21.82
CA THR A 385 -25.74 -9.86 21.29
C THR A 385 -26.63 -10.37 22.43
N GLU A 386 -26.06 -11.03 23.45
CA GLU A 386 -26.75 -11.36 24.69
C GLU A 386 -27.30 -10.10 25.39
N ALA A 387 -26.47 -9.06 25.58
CA ALA A 387 -26.88 -7.84 26.29
C ALA A 387 -28.10 -7.17 25.63
N ILE A 388 -28.12 -7.09 24.28
CA ILE A 388 -29.25 -6.53 23.53
C ILE A 388 -30.51 -7.40 23.67
N VAL A 389 -30.40 -8.73 23.59
CA VAL A 389 -31.54 -9.64 23.84
C VAL A 389 -32.08 -9.48 25.26
N ASN A 390 -31.20 -9.43 26.26
CA ASN A 390 -31.56 -9.26 27.67
C ASN A 390 -32.21 -7.90 27.98
N ALA A 391 -31.90 -6.85 27.21
CA ALA A 391 -32.59 -5.56 27.27
C ALA A 391 -33.98 -5.57 26.57
N GLY A 392 -34.32 -6.63 25.83
CA GLY A 392 -35.57 -6.74 25.06
C GLY A 392 -35.45 -6.32 23.59
N GLY A 393 -34.22 -6.22 23.05
CA GLY A 393 -33.96 -6.03 21.63
C GLY A 393 -34.16 -7.30 20.79
N GLU A 394 -34.05 -7.16 19.47
CA GLU A 394 -34.15 -8.28 18.52
C GLU A 394 -32.82 -8.50 17.81
N VAL A 395 -32.22 -9.68 17.97
CA VAL A 395 -30.90 -9.97 17.40
C VAL A 395 -30.97 -11.13 16.41
N TYR A 396 -30.25 -10.99 15.31
CA TYR A 396 -29.96 -12.04 14.34
C TYR A 396 -28.43 -12.19 14.26
N LEU A 397 -27.93 -13.40 14.49
CA LEU A 397 -26.50 -13.73 14.49
C LEU A 397 -26.18 -14.70 13.35
N PHE A 398 -25.10 -14.46 12.60
CA PHE A 398 -24.59 -15.39 11.60
C PHE A 398 -23.07 -15.52 11.63
N GLU A 399 -22.60 -16.63 11.07
CA GLU A 399 -21.20 -16.91 10.80
C GLU A 399 -21.05 -17.32 9.33
N THR A 400 -20.21 -16.61 8.59
CA THR A 400 -19.86 -16.99 7.22
C THR A 400 -18.87 -18.15 7.26
N ARG A 401 -19.11 -19.21 6.48
CA ARG A 401 -18.22 -20.39 6.33
C ARG A 401 -17.90 -20.69 4.86
N GLN A 402 -18.06 -19.70 3.98
CA GLN A 402 -17.89 -19.90 2.54
C GLN A 402 -16.43 -20.19 2.19
N LYS A 403 -16.22 -21.18 1.31
CA LYS A 403 -14.90 -21.60 0.81
C LYS A 403 -14.56 -20.86 -0.49
N PRO A 404 -13.26 -20.61 -0.79
CA PRO A 404 -12.06 -21.16 -0.14
C PRO A 404 -11.58 -20.39 1.09
N TYR A 405 -12.12 -19.20 1.37
CA TYR A 405 -11.69 -18.34 2.48
C TYR A 405 -12.88 -17.75 3.25
N SER A 406 -12.92 -18.02 4.55
CA SER A 406 -13.75 -17.29 5.52
C SER A 406 -12.86 -16.69 6.59
N MET A 407 -12.34 -15.48 6.34
CA MET A 407 -11.36 -14.76 7.18
C MET A 407 -11.80 -13.29 7.31
N HIS A 408 -11.25 -12.53 8.27
CA HIS A 408 -11.74 -11.20 8.71
C HIS A 408 -12.29 -10.24 7.64
N VAL A 409 -11.68 -10.19 6.44
CA VAL A 409 -12.05 -9.27 5.34
C VAL A 409 -12.70 -9.97 4.13
N SER A 410 -12.84 -11.30 4.15
CA SER A 410 -13.24 -12.07 2.96
C SER A 410 -14.72 -11.97 2.62
N ASP A 411 -15.57 -11.52 3.55
CA ASP A 411 -17.00 -11.31 3.33
C ASP A 411 -17.33 -9.91 2.78
N MET A 412 -16.39 -8.95 2.88
CA MET A 412 -16.49 -7.60 2.32
C MET A 412 -16.78 -7.60 0.82
N GLN A 413 -16.36 -8.65 0.12
CA GLN A 413 -16.65 -8.84 -1.29
C GLN A 413 -18.15 -8.91 -1.60
N TYR A 414 -18.95 -9.46 -0.69
CA TYR A 414 -20.39 -9.70 -0.85
C TYR A 414 -21.26 -8.52 -0.41
N PHE A 415 -20.75 -7.60 0.42
CA PHE A 415 -21.52 -6.46 0.94
C PHE A 415 -20.99 -5.06 0.60
N ILE A 416 -19.70 -4.87 0.30
CA ILE A 416 -19.18 -3.54 -0.13
C ILE A 416 -18.31 -3.62 -1.40
N GLY A 417 -18.10 -4.81 -1.94
CA GLY A 417 -17.51 -5.01 -3.26
C GLY A 417 -15.99 -4.84 -3.33
N ILE A 418 -15.31 -4.86 -2.18
CA ILE A 418 -13.83 -4.86 -2.08
C ILE A 418 -13.33 -6.26 -1.73
N HIS A 419 -12.06 -6.58 -2.00
CA HIS A 419 -11.49 -7.94 -1.87
C HIS A 419 -12.26 -9.02 -2.67
N ARG A 420 -12.89 -8.65 -3.80
CA ARG A 420 -13.57 -9.62 -4.67
C ARG A 420 -12.58 -10.56 -5.33
N GLU A 421 -12.90 -11.85 -5.30
CA GLU A 421 -12.14 -12.89 -5.99
C GLU A 421 -12.13 -12.66 -7.50
N LEU A 422 -10.99 -12.91 -8.15
CA LEU A 422 -10.87 -12.82 -9.62
C LEU A 422 -11.75 -13.86 -10.35
N HIS A 423 -12.09 -14.95 -9.67
CA HIS A 423 -12.90 -16.05 -10.17
C HIS A 423 -13.97 -16.44 -9.13
N HIS A 424 -15.17 -15.89 -9.29
CA HIS A 424 -16.33 -16.33 -8.53
C HIS A 424 -16.78 -17.74 -8.95
N THR A 425 -17.15 -18.57 -7.98
CA THR A 425 -17.89 -19.82 -8.22
C THR A 425 -19.40 -19.56 -8.27
N SER A 426 -20.18 -20.51 -8.76
CA SER A 426 -21.65 -20.42 -8.71
C SER A 426 -22.19 -20.25 -7.29
N ASP A 427 -21.56 -20.89 -6.30
CA ASP A 427 -21.94 -20.79 -4.89
C ASP A 427 -21.64 -19.38 -4.33
N MET A 428 -20.50 -18.79 -4.74
CA MET A 428 -20.17 -17.40 -4.41
C MET A 428 -21.15 -16.41 -5.03
N ASP A 429 -21.62 -16.62 -6.27
CA ASP A 429 -22.59 -15.73 -6.91
C ASP A 429 -23.99 -15.80 -6.27
N ILE A 430 -24.37 -16.98 -5.76
CA ILE A 430 -25.56 -17.14 -4.92
C ILE A 430 -25.36 -16.38 -3.61
N LEU A 431 -24.20 -16.52 -2.95
CA LEU A 431 -23.90 -15.84 -1.69
C LEU A 431 -23.83 -14.31 -1.84
N ASP A 432 -23.17 -13.80 -2.89
CA ASP A 432 -23.06 -12.38 -3.26
C ASP A 432 -24.44 -11.73 -3.41
N SER A 433 -25.39 -12.47 -3.99
CA SER A 433 -26.79 -12.07 -4.12
C SER A 433 -27.56 -12.16 -2.80
N PHE A 434 -27.35 -13.23 -2.02
CA PHE A 434 -28.03 -13.48 -0.75
C PHE A 434 -27.61 -12.51 0.35
N TYR A 435 -26.30 -12.33 0.55
CA TYR A 435 -25.71 -11.54 1.64
C TYR A 435 -26.16 -10.07 1.53
N SER A 436 -25.96 -9.44 0.37
CA SER A 436 -26.42 -8.07 0.14
C SER A 436 -27.94 -7.92 0.30
N GLN A 437 -28.74 -8.90 -0.15
CA GLN A 437 -30.20 -8.89 0.02
C GLN A 437 -30.65 -9.05 1.48
N MET A 438 -29.95 -9.87 2.28
CA MET A 438 -30.13 -9.99 3.73
C MET A 438 -29.96 -8.64 4.44
N LEU A 439 -28.87 -7.92 4.14
CA LEU A 439 -28.60 -6.61 4.74
C LEU A 439 -29.66 -5.57 4.34
N VAL A 440 -30.09 -5.57 3.08
CA VAL A 440 -31.19 -4.73 2.58
C VAL A 440 -32.53 -5.07 3.24
N ASN A 441 -32.84 -6.35 3.43
CA ASN A 441 -34.06 -6.78 4.11
C ASN A 441 -34.07 -6.33 5.57
N PHE A 442 -32.98 -6.55 6.29
CA PHE A 442 -32.84 -6.07 7.66
C PHE A 442 -32.96 -4.55 7.76
N THR A 443 -32.29 -3.82 6.85
CA THR A 443 -32.41 -2.36 6.73
C THR A 443 -33.85 -1.89 6.50
N LYS A 444 -34.69 -2.64 5.79
CA LYS A 444 -36.09 -2.26 5.50
C LYS A 444 -37.09 -2.70 6.57
N PHE A 445 -36.93 -3.91 7.10
CA PHE A 445 -37.97 -4.60 7.88
C PHE A 445 -37.53 -4.88 9.32
N GLY A 446 -36.23 -4.74 9.62
CA GLY A 446 -35.64 -5.18 10.87
C GLY A 446 -35.56 -6.70 11.00
N GLU A 447 -35.66 -7.42 9.89
CA GLU A 447 -35.61 -8.89 9.82
C GLU A 447 -34.91 -9.28 8.50
N PRO A 448 -33.86 -10.13 8.54
CA PRO A 448 -33.12 -10.53 7.34
C PRO A 448 -33.91 -11.49 6.45
N SER A 449 -34.67 -12.42 7.06
CA SER A 449 -35.47 -13.45 6.39
C SER A 449 -36.54 -13.99 7.36
N PRO A 450 -37.79 -14.26 6.91
CA PRO A 450 -38.86 -14.79 7.76
C PRO A 450 -38.65 -16.24 8.23
N TYR A 451 -37.59 -16.91 7.75
CA TYR A 451 -37.20 -18.27 8.16
C TYR A 451 -36.00 -18.30 9.10
N TRP A 452 -35.48 -17.14 9.50
CA TRP A 452 -34.33 -17.01 10.37
C TRP A 452 -34.80 -16.76 11.81
N ASN A 453 -34.55 -17.72 12.70
CA ASN A 453 -34.88 -17.56 14.11
C ASN A 453 -34.02 -16.45 14.75
N LYS A 454 -34.67 -15.57 15.53
CA LYS A 454 -33.98 -14.62 16.41
C LYS A 454 -33.06 -15.37 17.38
N LEU A 455 -32.03 -14.69 17.86
CA LEU A 455 -31.13 -15.20 18.90
C LEU A 455 -31.88 -15.44 20.21
N ASP A 456 -31.82 -16.67 20.72
CA ASP A 456 -32.04 -17.01 22.13
C ASP A 456 -30.68 -16.96 22.84
N ALA A 457 -30.56 -16.09 23.86
CA ALA A 457 -29.31 -15.89 24.59
C ALA A 457 -28.81 -17.13 25.37
N LYS A 458 -29.68 -18.12 25.64
CA LYS A 458 -29.27 -19.37 26.32
C LYS A 458 -28.70 -20.40 25.35
N GLU A 459 -29.30 -20.49 24.17
CA GLU A 459 -28.88 -21.43 23.13
C GLU A 459 -27.73 -20.85 22.28
N MET A 460 -27.56 -19.53 22.26
CA MET A 460 -26.64 -18.81 21.39
C MET A 460 -26.73 -19.28 19.94
N ASN A 461 -27.96 -19.31 19.41
CA ASN A 461 -28.25 -19.80 18.07
C ASN A 461 -27.92 -18.79 16.97
N PHE A 462 -27.31 -19.29 15.90
CA PHE A 462 -26.81 -18.49 14.79
C PHE A 462 -27.03 -19.19 13.44
N LEU A 463 -27.03 -18.43 12.35
CA LEU A 463 -27.05 -18.97 11.00
C LEU A 463 -25.61 -19.26 10.54
N ALA A 464 -25.26 -20.53 10.37
CA ALA A 464 -24.07 -20.92 9.64
C ALA A 464 -24.33 -20.73 8.13
N LEU A 465 -23.63 -19.77 7.54
CA LEU A 465 -23.78 -19.31 6.16
C LEU A 465 -22.72 -19.96 5.27
N GLU A 466 -23.04 -21.17 4.80
CA GLU A 466 -22.27 -21.96 3.82
C GLU A 466 -23.19 -22.31 2.64
N ILE A 467 -22.65 -22.23 1.42
CA ILE A 467 -23.31 -22.69 0.19
C ILE A 467 -22.37 -23.64 -0.54
N ASP A 468 -22.85 -24.85 -0.81
CA ASP A 468 -22.20 -25.87 -1.65
C ASP A 468 -23.29 -26.58 -2.45
N THR A 469 -23.52 -26.13 -3.68
CA THR A 469 -24.62 -26.65 -4.50
C THR A 469 -24.40 -28.08 -4.98
N GLU A 470 -23.15 -28.56 -5.03
CA GLU A 470 -22.83 -29.95 -5.37
C GLU A 470 -23.19 -30.91 -4.24
N LYS A 471 -22.98 -30.52 -2.98
CA LYS A 471 -23.34 -31.31 -1.80
C LYS A 471 -24.76 -31.03 -1.28
N GLY A 472 -25.46 -30.06 -1.86
CA GLY A 472 -26.79 -29.63 -1.40
C GLY A 472 -26.76 -28.94 -0.03
N ILE A 473 -25.63 -28.32 0.34
CA ILE A 473 -25.49 -27.55 1.58
C ILE A 473 -25.95 -26.12 1.31
N GLY A 474 -26.75 -25.60 2.23
CA GLY A 474 -27.17 -24.21 2.27
C GLY A 474 -27.22 -23.70 3.71
N PRO A 475 -27.62 -22.43 3.91
CA PRO A 475 -27.61 -21.80 5.22
C PRO A 475 -28.47 -22.56 6.24
N LYS A 476 -27.92 -22.83 7.42
CA LYS A 476 -28.56 -23.63 8.49
C LYS A 476 -28.43 -22.96 9.85
N MET A 477 -29.43 -23.14 10.70
CA MET A 477 -29.35 -22.72 12.10
C MET A 477 -28.54 -23.73 12.92
N GLU A 478 -27.62 -23.23 13.73
CA GLU A 478 -26.84 -23.98 14.73
C GLU A 478 -26.96 -23.30 16.10
N ASN A 479 -26.64 -24.04 17.17
CA ASN A 479 -26.63 -23.54 18.56
C ASN A 479 -25.20 -23.58 19.12
N GLY A 480 -24.92 -22.80 20.16
CA GLY A 480 -23.64 -22.83 20.88
C GLY A 480 -22.51 -22.07 20.18
N PHE A 481 -22.79 -20.90 19.61
CA PHE A 481 -21.80 -20.01 18.97
C PHE A 481 -20.49 -19.90 19.78
N HIS A 482 -19.40 -20.48 19.25
CA HIS A 482 -18.06 -20.54 19.85
C HIS A 482 -18.01 -20.91 21.35
N LYS A 483 -18.94 -21.75 21.81
CA LYS A 483 -19.21 -21.92 23.25
C LYS A 483 -17.97 -22.21 24.11
N GLU A 484 -17.10 -23.13 23.69
CA GLU A 484 -15.91 -23.50 24.48
C GLU A 484 -14.93 -22.34 24.67
N LEU A 485 -14.74 -21.52 23.62
CA LEU A 485 -13.90 -20.32 23.64
C LEU A 485 -14.55 -19.21 24.46
N VAL A 486 -15.88 -19.03 24.34
CA VAL A 486 -16.63 -18.01 25.06
C VAL A 486 -16.69 -18.31 26.56
N ASP A 487 -16.95 -19.56 26.94
CA ASP A 487 -16.95 -20.02 28.34
C ASP A 487 -15.57 -19.82 28.98
N PHE A 488 -14.47 -20.13 28.28
CA PHE A 488 -13.11 -19.93 28.78
C PHE A 488 -12.86 -18.48 29.21
N TRP A 489 -13.22 -17.50 28.37
CA TRP A 489 -12.99 -16.08 28.69
C TRP A 489 -14.00 -15.51 29.70
N LEU A 490 -15.28 -15.88 29.62
CA LEU A 490 -16.35 -15.32 30.46
C LEU A 490 -16.58 -16.08 31.79
N VAL A 491 -16.02 -17.28 31.94
CA VAL A 491 -16.14 -18.09 33.16
C VAL A 491 -14.75 -18.34 33.76
N ASP A 492 -13.89 -19.11 33.10
CA ASP A 492 -12.63 -19.58 33.71
C ASP A 492 -11.68 -18.41 34.02
N MET A 493 -11.46 -17.51 33.07
CA MET A 493 -10.57 -16.36 33.24
C MET A 493 -11.15 -15.28 34.17
N MET A 494 -12.49 -15.14 34.25
CA MET A 494 -13.15 -14.27 35.24
C MET A 494 -13.09 -14.84 36.65
N GLU A 495 -13.21 -16.17 36.82
CA GLU A 495 -13.03 -16.82 38.11
C GLU A 495 -11.57 -16.72 38.58
N LEU A 496 -10.60 -16.85 37.68
CA LEU A 496 -9.18 -16.59 37.99
C LEU A 496 -8.95 -15.17 38.53
N ASP A 497 -9.44 -14.15 37.82
CA ASP A 497 -9.30 -12.75 38.22
C ASP A 497 -9.85 -12.50 39.64
N LYS A 498 -11.06 -13.00 39.91
CA LYS A 498 -11.69 -12.94 41.24
C LYS A 498 -10.82 -13.61 42.31
N ASN A 499 -10.28 -14.79 42.04
CA ASN A 499 -9.41 -15.51 42.97
C ASN A 499 -8.09 -14.77 43.25
N ILE A 500 -7.56 -14.01 42.27
CA ILE A 500 -6.39 -13.13 42.47
C ILE A 500 -6.76 -11.96 43.39
N THR A 501 -7.92 -11.32 43.20
CA THR A 501 -8.45 -10.29 44.12
C THR A 501 -8.55 -10.82 45.56
N GLU A 502 -9.16 -11.98 45.77
CA GLU A 502 -9.31 -12.59 47.11
C GLU A 502 -7.94 -12.91 47.76
N GLN A 503 -6.94 -13.35 46.98
CA GLN A 503 -5.56 -13.58 47.46
C GLN A 503 -4.82 -12.28 47.82
N LYS A 504 -5.01 -11.20 47.05
CA LYS A 504 -4.43 -9.88 47.37
C LYS A 504 -5.03 -9.30 48.66
N GLN A 505 -6.34 -9.39 48.83
CA GLN A 505 -7.03 -8.91 50.04
C GLN A 505 -6.62 -9.67 51.32
N THR A 506 -6.43 -10.99 51.22
CA THR A 506 -5.99 -11.81 52.36
C THR A 506 -4.53 -11.59 52.75
N LYS A 507 -3.61 -11.37 51.79
CA LYS A 507 -2.21 -10.98 52.10
C LYS A 507 -2.09 -9.56 52.63
N GLY A 508 -2.87 -8.61 52.11
CA GLY A 508 -2.83 -7.19 52.52
C GLY A 508 -3.22 -6.93 53.99
N SER A 509 -3.96 -7.84 54.63
CA SER A 509 -4.28 -7.74 56.07
C SER A 509 -3.15 -8.24 57.00
N ALA A 510 -2.09 -8.86 56.46
CA ALA A 510 -1.11 -9.59 57.27
C ALA A 510 0.21 -8.83 57.56
N ASN A 511 0.67 -7.94 56.67
CA ASN A 511 1.87 -7.12 56.88
C ASN A 511 1.78 -5.78 56.11
N GLY A 512 2.17 -4.69 56.75
CA GLY A 512 2.10 -3.33 56.21
C GLY A 512 3.25 -2.93 55.29
N GLU A 513 3.62 -3.78 54.32
CA GLU A 513 4.59 -3.44 53.26
C GLU A 513 4.03 -3.87 51.90
N ALA A 514 3.84 -2.91 51.00
CA ALA A 514 3.43 -3.15 49.62
C ALA A 514 4.66 -3.25 48.72
N ASN A 515 4.95 -4.47 48.24
CA ASN A 515 5.62 -4.83 46.96
C ASN A 515 6.22 -6.25 47.07
N GLY A 516 5.39 -7.27 46.92
CA GLY A 516 5.84 -8.67 46.81
C GLY A 516 5.02 -9.42 45.78
N GLU A 517 5.68 -10.12 44.87
CA GLU A 517 5.05 -10.89 43.80
C GLU A 517 4.09 -11.95 44.38
N VAL A 518 2.86 -11.97 43.86
CA VAL A 518 1.87 -13.00 44.18
C VAL A 518 1.90 -14.03 43.06
N ASN A 519 2.72 -15.06 43.20
CA ASN A 519 2.58 -16.26 42.37
C ASN A 519 1.22 -16.91 42.71
N PRO A 520 0.26 -16.98 41.76
CA PRO A 520 -1.01 -17.65 42.00
C PRO A 520 -0.77 -19.15 42.19
N THR A 521 -1.40 -19.73 43.22
CA THR A 521 -1.40 -21.19 43.43
C THR A 521 -1.97 -21.89 42.18
N PRO A 522 -1.40 -23.02 41.70
CA PRO A 522 -1.92 -23.70 40.52
C PRO A 522 -3.37 -24.14 40.73
N MET A 523 -4.31 -23.44 40.11
CA MET A 523 -5.69 -23.87 40.05
C MET A 523 -5.77 -25.08 39.13
N GLN A 524 -6.31 -26.20 39.61
CA GLN A 524 -6.79 -27.24 38.71
C GLN A 524 -8.06 -26.73 38.05
N ILE A 525 -7.90 -25.98 36.96
CA ILE A 525 -9.00 -25.74 36.01
C ILE A 525 -9.37 -27.13 35.50
N ASN A 526 -10.53 -27.63 35.94
CA ASN A 526 -11.03 -28.94 35.56
C ASN A 526 -11.56 -28.85 34.13
N LEU A 527 -10.66 -29.04 33.16
CA LEU A 527 -10.96 -29.20 31.74
C LEU A 527 -11.68 -30.55 31.49
N THR A 528 -12.82 -30.77 32.14
CA THR A 528 -13.60 -32.02 32.10
C THR A 528 -14.34 -32.23 30.78
N THR A 529 -14.22 -31.30 29.83
CA THR A 529 -14.73 -31.39 28.46
C THR A 529 -13.65 -31.46 27.38
N LEU A 530 -12.36 -31.64 27.74
CA LEU A 530 -11.34 -32.04 26.76
C LEU A 530 -11.63 -33.46 26.24
N GLY A 531 -12.48 -33.53 25.21
CA GLY A 531 -12.80 -34.74 24.47
C GLY A 531 -11.53 -35.34 23.89
N SER A 532 -11.16 -36.51 24.41
CA SER A 532 -10.04 -37.30 23.91
C SER A 532 -10.18 -37.52 22.39
N PRO A 533 -9.16 -37.17 21.56
CA PRO A 533 -9.20 -37.42 20.12
C PRO A 533 -8.98 -38.92 19.86
N ASN A 534 -10.05 -39.70 20.01
CA ASN A 534 -10.02 -41.14 19.88
C ASN A 534 -11.26 -41.65 19.13
N SER A 535 -11.38 -41.28 17.85
CA SER A 535 -12.11 -42.09 16.87
C SER A 535 -11.68 -41.79 15.44
N THR A 536 -11.12 -42.83 14.80
CA THR A 536 -11.05 -43.10 13.36
C THR A 536 -10.31 -42.12 12.45
N GLU A 537 -9.21 -42.65 11.89
CA GLU A 537 -8.68 -42.30 10.57
C GLU A 537 -9.80 -42.05 9.54
N VAL A 538 -9.81 -40.86 8.95
CA VAL A 538 -10.25 -40.70 7.55
C VAL A 538 -9.04 -40.25 6.77
N ILE A 539 -8.37 -41.23 6.18
CA ILE A 539 -7.38 -41.00 5.12
C ILE A 539 -8.13 -40.37 3.95
N LEU A 540 -7.87 -39.10 3.68
CA LEU A 540 -8.23 -38.46 2.41
C LEU A 540 -6.95 -38.08 1.68
N GLU A 541 -6.40 -39.07 0.98
CA GLU A 541 -5.50 -38.79 -0.14
C GLU A 541 -6.23 -37.89 -1.14
N SER A 542 -5.62 -36.74 -1.47
CA SER A 542 -6.01 -35.95 -2.65
C SER A 542 -4.80 -35.57 -3.49
N THR A 543 -3.91 -36.55 -3.68
CA THR A 543 -2.99 -36.53 -4.82
C THR A 543 -3.79 -36.82 -6.08
N ILE A 544 -4.09 -35.82 -6.91
CA ILE A 544 -4.37 -35.99 -8.35
C ILE A 544 -4.03 -34.70 -9.10
N PHE A 545 -3.18 -34.84 -10.12
CA PHE A 545 -2.87 -33.82 -11.11
C PHE A 545 -4.07 -33.62 -12.05
N ILE A 546 -4.38 -32.37 -12.44
CA ILE A 546 -5.11 -32.12 -13.69
C ILE A 546 -4.39 -31.05 -14.53
N THR A 547 -3.87 -31.50 -15.67
CA THR A 547 -3.23 -30.70 -16.72
C THR A 547 -4.26 -29.98 -17.59
N TYR A 548 -3.92 -28.77 -18.05
CA TYR A 548 -4.60 -28.11 -19.18
C TYR A 548 -4.51 -28.94 -20.47
N VAL A 549 -5.65 -29.23 -21.11
CA VAL A 549 -5.73 -29.64 -22.53
C VAL A 549 -6.98 -29.05 -23.20
N SER A 550 -6.82 -28.58 -24.43
CA SER A 550 -7.85 -28.27 -25.44
C SER A 550 -7.42 -28.92 -26.77
N PRO A 551 -8.28 -29.11 -27.81
CA PRO A 551 -9.75 -29.09 -27.87
C PRO A 551 -10.40 -30.29 -28.64
N ILE A 552 -11.75 -30.32 -28.67
CA ILE A 552 -12.78 -30.95 -29.59
C ILE A 552 -12.27 -31.39 -31.00
N PRO A 553 -12.77 -32.43 -31.77
CA PRO A 553 -14.12 -33.11 -31.88
C PRO A 553 -14.08 -34.68 -32.13
N PRO A 554 -15.06 -35.41 -32.75
CA PRO A 554 -16.56 -35.47 -32.64
C PRO A 554 -17.20 -36.92 -32.56
N ARG A 555 -18.52 -36.95 -32.27
CA ARG A 555 -19.61 -37.84 -32.82
C ARG A 555 -19.92 -39.26 -32.27
N GLN A 556 -21.25 -39.55 -32.38
CA GLN A 556 -21.98 -40.84 -32.54
C GLN A 556 -22.54 -41.65 -31.34
N THR A 557 -23.80 -41.34 -30.99
CA THR A 557 -25.01 -42.22 -30.99
C THR A 557 -24.90 -43.75 -30.77
N THR A 558 -25.63 -44.27 -29.77
CA THR A 558 -26.69 -45.34 -29.82
C THR A 558 -27.02 -45.82 -28.38
N TYR A 559 -28.13 -46.47 -28.04
CA TYR A 559 -29.57 -46.47 -28.35
C TYR A 559 -30.17 -47.53 -27.39
N ASP A 560 -31.24 -47.16 -26.68
CA ASP A 560 -32.33 -47.91 -25.98
C ASP A 560 -32.51 -49.44 -26.29
N PRO A 561 -33.02 -50.28 -25.34
CA PRO A 561 -34.49 -50.52 -25.31
C PRO A 561 -35.16 -50.87 -23.94
N LYS A 562 -36.24 -50.11 -23.62
CA LYS A 562 -37.58 -50.58 -23.13
C LYS A 562 -37.70 -51.21 -21.72
N ILE A 563 -38.85 -51.27 -21.02
CA ILE A 563 -40.23 -51.74 -21.33
C ILE A 563 -41.21 -51.16 -20.28
N ASP A 564 -42.52 -50.92 -20.46
CA ASP A 564 -43.42 -50.51 -21.59
C ASP A 564 -44.85 -50.22 -20.98
N GLU A 565 -45.71 -49.46 -21.69
CA GLU A 565 -47.22 -49.48 -21.74
C GLU A 565 -48.19 -48.98 -20.62
N ASP A 566 -49.05 -48.00 -20.96
CA ASP A 566 -50.52 -48.18 -21.12
C ASP A 566 -51.20 -47.01 -21.92
N GLN A 567 -52.40 -47.21 -22.50
CA GLN A 567 -53.11 -46.34 -23.49
C GLN A 567 -54.63 -46.16 -23.15
N PRO A 568 -55.52 -45.51 -23.95
CA PRO A 568 -55.47 -44.33 -24.86
C PRO A 568 -56.60 -43.28 -24.57
N VAL A 569 -56.74 -42.23 -25.40
CA VAL A 569 -57.95 -41.87 -26.22
C VAL A 569 -57.78 -40.48 -26.90
N GLU A 570 -58.41 -40.33 -28.07
CA GLU A 570 -58.19 -39.28 -29.09
C GLU A 570 -58.82 -37.89 -28.82
N GLY A 571 -58.30 -36.87 -29.50
CA GLY A 571 -58.91 -35.54 -29.63
C GLY A 571 -58.29 -34.75 -30.80
N GLU A 572 -59.12 -34.20 -31.69
CA GLU A 572 -58.71 -33.69 -33.00
C GLU A 572 -57.73 -32.50 -32.97
N SER A 573 -56.72 -32.52 -33.85
CA SER A 573 -55.73 -31.45 -33.99
C SER A 573 -56.31 -30.23 -34.74
N ALA A 574 -56.59 -29.15 -34.01
CA ALA A 574 -56.93 -27.87 -34.63
C ALA A 574 -55.77 -27.34 -35.51
N PRO A 575 -56.06 -26.74 -36.68
CA PRO A 575 -55.02 -26.29 -37.60
C PRO A 575 -54.16 -25.18 -36.99
N ILE A 576 -52.87 -25.21 -37.32
CA ILE A 576 -51.79 -24.51 -36.59
C ILE A 576 -52.00 -22.99 -36.46
N TYR A 577 -52.73 -22.36 -37.38
CA TYR A 577 -53.04 -20.93 -37.39
C TYR A 577 -54.06 -20.49 -36.32
N ASN A 578 -54.69 -21.41 -35.60
CA ASN A 578 -55.55 -21.09 -34.44
C ASN A 578 -54.78 -21.11 -33.10
N GLN A 579 -53.50 -21.48 -33.10
CA GLN A 579 -52.66 -21.50 -31.91
C GLN A 579 -52.05 -20.11 -31.67
N TRP A 580 -52.14 -19.57 -30.45
CA TRP A 580 -51.62 -18.23 -30.12
C TRP A 580 -50.12 -18.08 -30.41
N TRP A 581 -49.34 -19.15 -30.22
CA TRP A 581 -47.90 -19.16 -30.47
C TRP A 581 -47.53 -19.06 -31.95
N PHE A 582 -48.43 -19.42 -32.88
CA PHE A 582 -48.20 -19.25 -34.32
C PHE A 582 -48.08 -17.77 -34.70
N TYR A 583 -48.93 -16.91 -34.11
CA TYR A 583 -48.82 -15.46 -34.28
C TYR A 583 -47.60 -14.88 -33.58
N VAL A 584 -47.17 -15.44 -32.45
CA VAL A 584 -45.91 -15.05 -31.79
C VAL A 584 -44.70 -15.35 -32.68
N ILE A 585 -44.67 -16.50 -33.37
CA ILE A 585 -43.63 -16.84 -34.35
C ILE A 585 -43.66 -15.88 -35.54
N ILE A 586 -44.84 -15.55 -36.09
CA ILE A 586 -44.95 -14.57 -37.18
C ILE A 586 -44.47 -13.17 -36.72
N ILE A 587 -44.84 -12.74 -35.51
CA ILE A 587 -44.38 -11.47 -34.93
C ILE A 587 -42.85 -11.49 -34.74
N LEU A 588 -42.26 -12.59 -34.25
CA LEU A 588 -40.81 -12.75 -34.17
C LEU A 588 -40.13 -12.69 -35.53
N ILE A 589 -40.68 -13.35 -36.56
CA ILE A 589 -40.13 -13.29 -37.93
C ILE A 589 -40.25 -11.87 -38.50
N VAL A 590 -41.35 -11.16 -38.25
CA VAL A 590 -41.53 -9.76 -38.68
C VAL A 590 -40.60 -8.82 -37.91
N ILE A 591 -40.37 -9.03 -36.61
CA ILE A 591 -39.40 -8.26 -35.82
C ILE A 591 -37.97 -8.53 -36.31
N ILE A 592 -37.60 -9.79 -36.54
CA ILE A 592 -36.27 -10.15 -37.08
C ILE A 592 -36.09 -9.56 -38.48
N ALA A 593 -37.10 -9.65 -39.35
CA ALA A 593 -37.07 -9.02 -40.67
C ALA A 593 -36.99 -7.49 -40.58
N ALA A 594 -37.73 -6.85 -39.67
CA ALA A 594 -37.68 -5.41 -39.44
C ALA A 594 -36.32 -4.96 -38.88
N VAL A 595 -35.72 -5.74 -37.97
CA VAL A 595 -34.36 -5.52 -37.45
C VAL A 595 -33.33 -5.71 -38.55
N LEU A 596 -33.42 -6.74 -39.38
CA LEU A 596 -32.54 -6.95 -40.52
C LEU A 596 -32.70 -5.87 -41.60
N ILE A 597 -33.92 -5.37 -41.83
CA ILE A 597 -34.20 -4.25 -42.73
C ILE A 597 -33.69 -2.94 -42.13
N LEU A 598 -33.82 -2.70 -40.82
CA LEU A 598 -33.23 -1.55 -40.14
C LEU A 598 -31.70 -1.59 -40.20
N LEU A 599 -31.08 -2.76 -39.99
CA LEU A 599 -29.64 -2.97 -40.14
C LEU A 599 -29.17 -2.80 -41.60
N ALA A 600 -30.00 -3.15 -42.59
CA ALA A 600 -29.71 -2.95 -44.00
C ALA A 600 -29.93 -1.50 -44.47
N LEU A 601 -30.92 -0.79 -43.91
CA LEU A 601 -31.22 0.61 -44.21
C LEU A 601 -30.30 1.58 -43.46
N ASN A 602 -29.76 1.19 -42.30
CA ASN A 602 -28.74 1.96 -41.56
C ASN A 602 -27.33 1.88 -42.19
N LYS A 603 -27.23 1.50 -43.48
CA LYS A 603 -25.95 1.26 -44.18
C LYS A 603 -25.54 2.39 -45.14
N ASN A 604 -26.14 3.58 -45.03
CA ASN A 604 -25.84 4.74 -45.88
C ASN A 604 -25.93 6.08 -45.12
N ASN A 605 -25.21 6.18 -44.00
CA ASN A 605 -24.63 7.45 -43.54
C ASN A 605 -23.18 7.12 -43.13
N ASP A 606 -22.21 7.88 -43.63
CA ASP A 606 -20.79 7.57 -43.44
C ASP A 606 -20.42 7.54 -41.95
N PRO A 607 -19.60 6.57 -41.52
CA PRO A 607 -19.15 6.52 -40.14
C PRO A 607 -18.22 7.70 -39.86
N GLU A 608 -18.42 8.38 -38.73
CA GLU A 608 -17.27 8.93 -38.02
C GLU A 608 -16.37 7.74 -37.70
N SER A 609 -15.25 7.66 -38.42
CA SER A 609 -14.33 6.53 -38.31
C SER A 609 -13.83 6.43 -36.87
N LEU A 610 -14.05 5.28 -36.23
CA LEU A 610 -13.13 4.79 -35.21
C LEU A 610 -11.71 5.08 -35.71
N PRO A 611 -10.88 5.82 -34.96
CA PRO A 611 -9.60 6.29 -35.48
C PRO A 611 -8.80 5.07 -35.96
N LEU A 612 -8.51 5.05 -37.27
CA LEU A 612 -7.84 3.94 -37.93
C LEU A 612 -6.58 3.60 -37.15
N GLN A 613 -6.58 2.41 -36.54
CA GLN A 613 -5.58 2.03 -35.57
C GLN A 613 -4.21 1.96 -36.25
N LYS A 614 -3.21 2.59 -35.65
CA LYS A 614 -1.94 2.84 -36.34
C LYS A 614 -1.20 1.54 -36.58
N ILE A 615 -1.07 1.17 -37.85
CA ILE A 615 -0.21 0.07 -38.28
C ILE A 615 1.15 0.63 -38.66
N ILE A 616 2.21 0.09 -38.07
CA ILE A 616 3.60 0.32 -38.47
C ILE A 616 4.25 -0.98 -38.98
N SER A 617 5.37 -0.86 -39.66
CA SER A 617 6.18 -2.00 -40.11
C SER A 617 7.57 -1.93 -39.46
N THR A 618 7.99 -3.04 -38.87
CA THR A 618 9.34 -3.29 -38.33
C THR A 618 10.07 -4.27 -39.25
N SER A 619 11.35 -4.53 -39.03
CA SER A 619 12.04 -5.61 -39.76
C SER A 619 11.47 -7.01 -39.47
N TYR A 620 10.86 -7.20 -38.30
CA TYR A 620 10.26 -8.46 -37.87
C TYR A 620 8.80 -8.64 -38.33
N GLY A 621 8.08 -7.56 -38.62
CA GLY A 621 6.71 -7.65 -39.13
C GLY A 621 5.86 -6.41 -38.89
N ARG A 622 4.55 -6.52 -39.14
CA ARG A 622 3.60 -5.42 -38.95
C ARG A 622 3.00 -5.44 -37.55
N LEU A 623 2.91 -4.26 -36.93
CA LEU A 623 2.36 -4.05 -35.59
C LEU A 623 1.17 -3.10 -35.66
N GLU A 624 0.11 -3.39 -34.92
CA GLU A 624 -1.06 -2.54 -34.76
C GLU A 624 -1.12 -1.97 -33.33
N GLY A 625 -0.89 -0.68 -33.20
CA GLY A 625 -0.86 0.04 -31.92
C GLY A 625 -2.20 0.65 -31.53
N LYS A 626 -2.31 1.07 -30.25
CA LYS A 626 -3.47 1.76 -29.68
C LYS A 626 -3.36 3.26 -29.97
N THR A 627 -4.36 3.82 -30.63
CA THR A 627 -4.42 5.24 -31.02
C THR A 627 -5.10 6.08 -29.94
N ILE A 628 -4.43 7.14 -29.50
CA ILE A 628 -4.89 8.08 -28.49
C ILE A 628 -5.05 9.47 -29.14
N ASN A 629 -6.25 10.06 -28.99
CA ASN A 629 -6.62 11.39 -29.48
C ASN A 629 -6.26 11.67 -30.95
N GLY A 630 -6.18 10.62 -31.77
CA GLY A 630 -5.81 10.65 -33.19
C GLY A 630 -4.37 11.08 -33.51
N LYS A 631 -3.51 11.32 -32.50
CA LYS A 631 -2.17 11.92 -32.66
C LYS A 631 -1.06 11.27 -31.83
N GLN A 632 -1.41 10.46 -30.85
CA GLN A 632 -0.47 9.72 -29.99
C GLN A 632 -0.75 8.22 -30.11
N TYR A 633 0.28 7.39 -29.91
CA TYR A 633 0.22 5.96 -30.15
C TYR A 633 1.01 5.19 -29.09
N MET A 634 0.48 4.02 -28.71
CA MET A 634 1.13 3.07 -27.82
C MET A 634 1.24 1.70 -28.48
N PHE A 635 2.40 1.05 -28.33
CA PHE A 635 2.67 -0.31 -28.80
C PHE A 635 3.21 -1.11 -27.59
N LYS A 636 2.36 -1.92 -26.96
CA LYS A 636 2.53 -2.45 -25.59
C LYS A 636 2.81 -3.97 -25.50
N ASN A 637 3.11 -4.60 -26.63
CA ASN A 637 3.40 -6.04 -26.73
C ASN A 637 4.28 -6.29 -27.98
N VAL A 638 5.42 -5.62 -28.03
CA VAL A 638 6.41 -5.77 -29.11
C VAL A 638 7.48 -6.76 -28.65
N PRO A 639 7.51 -8.01 -29.16
CA PRO A 639 8.54 -8.95 -28.77
C PRO A 639 9.90 -8.47 -29.27
N TYR A 640 10.91 -8.46 -28.40
CA TYR A 640 12.29 -8.26 -28.82
C TYR A 640 13.08 -9.58 -28.81
N ALA A 641 12.67 -10.53 -27.98
CA ALA A 641 13.24 -11.86 -27.90
C ALA A 641 12.21 -12.97 -28.17
N LYS A 642 12.70 -14.20 -28.31
CA LYS A 642 11.88 -15.41 -28.20
C LYS A 642 11.47 -15.62 -26.73
N PRO A 643 10.33 -16.29 -26.46
CA PRO A 643 9.94 -16.65 -25.10
C PRO A 643 11.06 -17.47 -24.41
N PRO A 644 11.58 -17.07 -23.24
CA PRO A 644 12.65 -17.77 -22.52
C PRO A 644 12.13 -19.01 -21.78
N THR A 645 11.31 -19.83 -22.44
CA THR A 645 10.65 -21.03 -21.89
C THR A 645 11.35 -22.32 -22.33
N GLY A 646 11.11 -23.42 -21.60
CA GLY A 646 11.64 -24.74 -21.93
C GLY A 646 13.16 -24.75 -22.04
N ASN A 647 13.69 -25.09 -23.21
CA ASN A 647 15.14 -25.09 -23.46
C ASN A 647 15.78 -23.69 -23.39
N LEU A 648 15.01 -22.62 -23.64
CA LEU A 648 15.50 -21.24 -23.54
C LEU A 648 15.51 -20.70 -22.10
N ARG A 649 14.85 -21.38 -21.15
CA ARG A 649 14.93 -21.02 -19.72
C ARG A 649 16.38 -21.14 -19.25
N PHE A 650 16.84 -20.15 -18.48
CA PHE A 650 18.24 -20.01 -18.03
C PHE A 650 19.28 -20.01 -19.18
N SER A 651 18.90 -19.58 -20.38
CA SER A 651 19.83 -19.35 -21.51
C SER A 651 19.88 -17.86 -21.89
N LEU A 652 20.81 -17.49 -22.78
CA LEU A 652 20.80 -16.16 -23.40
C LEU A 652 19.51 -15.95 -24.18
N ALA A 653 18.91 -14.77 -24.07
CA ALA A 653 17.77 -14.42 -24.90
C ALA A 653 18.20 -14.32 -26.38
N GLU A 654 17.41 -14.93 -27.27
CA GLU A 654 17.57 -14.83 -28.72
C GLU A 654 16.59 -13.82 -29.28
N PHE A 655 16.95 -13.06 -30.33
CA PHE A 655 16.01 -12.19 -31.05
C PHE A 655 14.77 -12.95 -31.52
N THR A 656 13.61 -12.29 -31.49
CA THR A 656 12.34 -12.86 -31.91
C THR A 656 12.31 -13.23 -33.40
N ASP A 657 11.50 -14.21 -33.79
CA ASP A 657 11.36 -14.60 -35.20
C ASP A 657 10.38 -13.68 -35.95
N PRO A 658 10.59 -13.37 -37.24
CA PRO A 658 9.67 -12.55 -38.02
C PRO A 658 8.27 -13.15 -38.17
N TRP A 659 7.23 -12.32 -38.07
CA TRP A 659 5.83 -12.71 -38.12
C TRP A 659 5.09 -12.16 -39.36
N GLN A 660 4.24 -12.99 -39.97
CA GLN A 660 3.61 -12.70 -41.28
C GLN A 660 2.36 -11.80 -41.20
N ASN A 661 1.51 -12.02 -40.20
CA ASN A 661 0.25 -11.29 -40.02
C ASN A 661 0.46 -9.98 -39.27
N VAL A 662 -0.54 -9.09 -39.21
CA VAL A 662 -0.43 -7.91 -38.35
C VAL A 662 -0.59 -8.36 -36.88
N ARG A 663 0.44 -8.14 -36.06
CA ARG A 663 0.39 -8.45 -34.61
C ARG A 663 -0.28 -7.31 -33.86
N ASN A 664 -1.25 -7.65 -33.00
CA ASN A 664 -1.91 -6.70 -32.12
C ASN A 664 -0.97 -6.33 -30.97
N ALA A 665 -0.66 -5.04 -30.84
CA ALA A 665 0.19 -4.48 -29.78
C ALA A 665 -0.55 -3.37 -29.01
N ARG A 666 -1.88 -3.43 -28.91
CA ARG A 666 -2.70 -2.41 -28.24
C ARG A 666 -2.63 -2.46 -26.71
N GLU A 667 -2.54 -3.67 -26.15
CA GLU A 667 -2.54 -3.93 -24.71
C GLU A 667 -1.25 -4.60 -24.26
N TYR A 668 -1.00 -4.57 -22.95
CA TYR A 668 0.22 -5.07 -22.33
C TYR A 668 0.39 -6.60 -22.47
N SER A 669 1.64 -7.06 -22.58
CA SER A 669 2.00 -8.46 -22.30
C SER A 669 1.95 -8.75 -20.80
N PRO A 670 1.96 -10.04 -20.38
CA PRO A 670 2.26 -10.40 -19.00
C PRO A 670 3.61 -9.85 -18.52
N ALA A 671 3.73 -9.63 -17.21
CA ALA A 671 4.97 -9.30 -16.54
C ALA A 671 5.92 -10.52 -16.51
N CYS A 672 7.23 -10.28 -16.40
CA CYS A 672 8.19 -11.36 -16.17
C CYS A 672 8.01 -11.97 -14.77
N MET A 673 8.25 -13.27 -14.66
CA MET A 673 8.17 -14.02 -13.40
C MET A 673 8.98 -13.36 -12.28
N SER A 674 8.29 -12.94 -11.22
CA SER A 674 8.85 -12.36 -10.00
C SER A 674 7.85 -12.55 -8.83
N ASN A 675 8.31 -12.63 -7.59
CA ASN A 675 7.46 -12.59 -6.38
C ASN A 675 8.38 -12.30 -5.21
N ALA A 676 8.55 -11.03 -4.86
CA ALA A 676 9.33 -10.69 -3.68
C ALA A 676 8.58 -11.17 -2.43
N SER A 677 9.34 -11.65 -1.45
CA SER A 677 8.86 -11.92 -0.08
C SER A 677 8.22 -10.71 0.58
N VAL A 678 8.72 -9.51 0.27
CA VAL A 678 8.08 -8.23 0.58
C VAL A 678 7.02 -7.94 -0.48
N GLU A 679 5.81 -7.56 -0.04
CA GLU A 679 4.72 -7.30 -0.96
C GLU A 679 4.98 -6.04 -1.82
N THR A 680 4.74 -6.17 -3.12
CA THR A 680 4.88 -5.08 -4.10
C THR A 680 3.68 -5.06 -5.03
N LYS A 681 3.35 -3.89 -5.60
CA LYS A 681 2.30 -3.76 -6.65
C LYS A 681 2.51 -4.71 -7.85
N THR A 682 3.70 -5.31 -8.00
CA THR A 682 4.01 -6.28 -9.06
C THR A 682 3.66 -7.73 -8.78
N ASN A 683 3.46 -8.11 -7.50
CA ASN A 683 3.08 -9.48 -7.13
C ASN A 683 1.66 -9.85 -7.63
N HIS A 684 0.83 -8.85 -7.96
CA HIS A 684 -0.57 -8.99 -8.42
C HIS A 684 -0.75 -8.89 -9.94
N LEU A 685 0.33 -8.71 -10.71
CA LEU A 685 0.26 -8.61 -12.16
C LEU A 685 0.11 -9.99 -12.82
N PRO A 686 -0.55 -10.10 -14.00
CA PRO A 686 -0.50 -11.34 -14.78
C PRO A 686 0.94 -11.66 -15.18
N MET A 687 1.46 -12.82 -14.78
CA MET A 687 2.87 -13.19 -14.96
C MET A 687 3.06 -14.32 -15.97
N SER A 688 4.17 -14.28 -16.68
CA SER A 688 4.60 -15.34 -17.59
C SER A 688 6.13 -15.37 -17.68
N GLU A 689 6.68 -16.50 -18.10
CA GLU A 689 8.05 -16.54 -18.63
C GLU A 689 8.11 -15.95 -20.04
N ASP A 690 7.05 -16.09 -20.84
CA ASP A 690 6.86 -15.36 -22.09
C ASP A 690 6.55 -13.89 -21.77
N CYS A 691 7.62 -13.12 -21.52
CA CYS A 691 7.55 -11.76 -20.98
C CYS A 691 8.54 -10.78 -21.62
N LEU A 692 9.43 -11.22 -22.53
CA LEU A 692 10.48 -10.37 -23.11
C LEU A 692 9.94 -9.46 -24.22
N TYR A 693 9.17 -8.47 -23.78
CA TYR A 693 8.46 -7.48 -24.58
C TYR A 693 8.93 -6.04 -24.29
N ILE A 694 8.73 -5.15 -25.26
CA ILE A 694 8.99 -3.71 -25.13
C ILE A 694 7.71 -2.92 -25.36
N ASN A 695 7.53 -1.89 -24.53
CA ASN A 695 6.45 -0.92 -24.58
C ASN A 695 6.96 0.40 -25.18
N PHE A 696 6.37 0.87 -26.27
CA PHE A 696 6.73 2.13 -26.95
C PHE A 696 5.58 3.14 -26.90
N PHE A 697 5.89 4.38 -26.56
CA PHE A 697 4.96 5.52 -26.53
C PHE A 697 5.47 6.62 -27.46
N THR A 698 4.66 7.05 -28.42
CA THR A 698 5.11 7.96 -29.50
C THR A 698 3.96 8.84 -30.04
N SER A 699 4.30 9.81 -30.89
CA SER A 699 3.35 10.73 -31.53
C SER A 699 3.41 10.65 -33.05
N GLU A 700 2.38 11.12 -33.75
CA GLU A 700 2.37 11.17 -35.23
C GLU A 700 3.53 12.02 -35.76
N LYS A 701 3.87 13.11 -35.05
CA LYS A 701 5.02 13.97 -35.36
C LYS A 701 6.34 13.19 -35.27
N CYS A 702 6.51 12.33 -34.27
CA CYS A 702 7.68 11.47 -34.17
C CYS A 702 7.68 10.38 -35.27
N LEU A 703 6.56 9.68 -35.47
CA LEU A 703 6.44 8.65 -36.52
C LEU A 703 6.75 9.18 -37.93
N VAL A 704 6.33 10.40 -38.24
CA VAL A 704 6.60 11.07 -39.53
C VAL A 704 8.04 11.58 -39.63
N SER A 705 8.56 12.21 -38.56
CA SER A 705 9.88 12.85 -38.61
C SER A 705 11.05 11.87 -38.43
N LYS A 706 10.85 10.78 -37.69
CA LYS A 706 11.86 9.75 -37.35
C LYS A 706 13.13 10.26 -36.66
N ILE A 707 13.08 11.47 -36.09
CA ILE A 707 14.22 12.14 -35.45
C ILE A 707 13.95 12.57 -34.01
N CYS A 708 12.85 12.13 -33.38
CA CYS A 708 12.58 12.43 -31.98
C CYS A 708 13.64 11.80 -31.06
N THR A 709 13.97 12.46 -29.96
CA THR A 709 14.83 11.93 -28.93
C THR A 709 14.15 10.73 -28.24
N THR A 710 14.91 9.69 -27.91
CA THR A 710 14.40 8.50 -27.23
C THR A 710 14.84 8.50 -25.77
N LEU A 711 13.90 8.19 -24.88
CA LEU A 711 14.14 7.99 -23.45
C LEU A 711 13.77 6.54 -23.10
N LEU A 712 14.79 5.74 -22.82
CA LEU A 712 14.71 4.33 -22.48
C LEU A 712 14.75 4.20 -20.95
N TYR A 713 13.67 3.72 -20.35
CA TYR A 713 13.53 3.56 -18.92
C TYR A 713 13.69 2.10 -18.49
N TYR A 714 14.74 1.80 -17.72
CA TYR A 714 14.86 0.54 -16.99
C TYR A 714 14.25 0.70 -15.60
N HIS A 715 13.30 -0.18 -15.25
CA HIS A 715 12.52 -0.06 -14.02
C HIS A 715 13.29 -0.50 -12.76
N GLY A 716 12.85 0.00 -11.59
CA GLY A 716 13.34 -0.43 -10.28
C GLY A 716 12.75 -1.77 -9.81
N GLY A 717 12.95 -2.08 -8.52
CA GLY A 717 12.37 -3.23 -7.82
C GLY A 717 13.35 -4.31 -7.32
N GLY A 718 14.60 -3.94 -6.98
CA GLY A 718 15.54 -4.87 -6.34
C GLY A 718 16.01 -6.05 -7.20
N ILE A 719 15.73 -6.04 -8.51
CA ILE A 719 16.07 -7.11 -9.48
C ILE A 719 15.30 -8.43 -9.21
N ASN A 720 14.46 -8.50 -8.18
CA ASN A 720 13.57 -9.61 -7.85
C ASN A 720 12.07 -9.26 -7.92
N SER A 721 11.72 -7.98 -8.02
CA SER A 721 10.37 -7.42 -8.21
C SER A 721 10.40 -6.19 -9.15
N GLY A 722 9.24 -5.61 -9.48
CA GLY A 722 9.13 -4.54 -10.48
C GLY A 722 8.73 -5.08 -11.87
N SER A 723 8.22 -4.20 -12.74
CA SER A 723 7.70 -4.62 -14.04
C SER A 723 7.62 -3.46 -15.04
N ALA A 724 7.70 -3.78 -16.34
CA ALA A 724 7.54 -2.82 -17.44
C ALA A 724 6.10 -2.32 -17.65
N ILE A 725 5.11 -2.87 -16.93
CA ILE A 725 3.67 -2.59 -17.10
C ILE A 725 3.02 -1.87 -15.90
N GLN A 726 3.80 -1.47 -14.89
CA GLN A 726 3.31 -0.89 -13.63
C GLN A 726 3.13 0.65 -13.64
N PHE A 727 3.20 1.30 -14.80
CA PHE A 727 3.35 2.76 -14.94
C PHE A 727 2.10 3.44 -15.51
N ASN A 728 1.98 4.75 -15.29
CA ASN A 728 0.82 5.52 -15.75
C ASN A 728 0.97 5.95 -17.22
N ASP A 729 0.25 5.27 -18.12
CA ASP A 729 0.20 5.58 -19.56
C ASP A 729 -0.05 7.07 -19.85
N THR A 730 -1.05 7.67 -19.17
CA THR A 730 -1.44 9.06 -19.37
C THR A 730 -0.32 10.02 -18.96
N PHE A 731 0.33 9.77 -17.83
CA PHE A 731 1.48 10.56 -17.38
C PHE A 731 2.61 10.54 -18.40
N ILE A 732 2.96 9.36 -18.94
CA ILE A 732 4.02 9.21 -19.94
C ILE A 732 3.66 9.97 -21.23
N LEU A 733 2.40 9.87 -21.67
CA LEU A 733 1.91 10.56 -22.85
C LEU A 733 1.93 12.09 -22.67
N GLU A 734 1.54 12.60 -21.50
CA GLU A 734 1.47 14.03 -21.18
C GLU A 734 2.84 14.65 -20.93
N ARG A 735 3.70 14.01 -20.14
CA ARG A 735 4.98 14.59 -19.72
C ARG A 735 6.09 14.42 -20.76
N TYR A 736 6.14 13.27 -21.47
CA TYR A 736 7.21 12.97 -22.42
C TYR A 736 6.76 13.03 -23.88
N VAL A 737 5.67 12.36 -24.26
CA VAL A 737 5.28 12.26 -25.69
C VAL A 737 4.76 13.58 -26.26
N GLN A 738 4.04 14.40 -25.47
CA GLN A 738 3.71 15.77 -25.87
C GLN A 738 4.96 16.64 -26.09
N ASN A 739 6.07 16.31 -25.40
CA ASN A 739 7.37 16.97 -25.54
C ASN A 739 8.25 16.31 -26.61
N ASP A 740 7.70 15.66 -27.63
CA ASP A 740 8.47 15.05 -28.74
C ASP A 740 9.52 14.01 -28.31
N ILE A 741 9.29 13.30 -27.20
CA ILE A 741 10.14 12.19 -26.76
C ILE A 741 9.44 10.87 -27.08
N VAL A 742 10.17 9.91 -27.64
CA VAL A 742 9.73 8.51 -27.71
C VAL A 742 10.13 7.83 -26.42
N PHE A 743 9.16 7.49 -25.57
CA PHE A 743 9.39 6.83 -24.29
C PHE A 743 9.32 5.31 -24.48
N VAL A 744 10.25 4.57 -23.88
CA VAL A 744 10.42 3.13 -24.11
C VAL A 744 10.67 2.38 -22.80
N ILE A 745 9.95 1.29 -22.57
CA ILE A 745 10.08 0.46 -21.35
C ILE A 745 10.19 -1.02 -21.76
N PRO A 746 11.36 -1.65 -21.64
CA PRO A 746 11.53 -3.10 -21.84
C PRO A 746 11.29 -3.88 -20.55
N ALA A 747 10.72 -5.08 -20.68
CA ALA A 747 10.73 -6.09 -19.63
C ALA A 747 11.99 -6.98 -19.75
N TYR A 748 12.52 -7.46 -18.63
CA TYR A 748 13.72 -8.31 -18.55
C TYR A 748 13.59 -9.35 -17.43
N ARG A 749 14.34 -10.46 -17.49
CA ARG A 749 14.27 -11.51 -16.45
C ARG A 749 14.89 -11.06 -15.14
N MET A 750 14.31 -11.55 -14.06
CA MET A 750 14.55 -11.13 -12.68
C MET A 750 14.54 -12.31 -11.72
N GLY A 751 14.98 -12.09 -10.49
CA GLY A 751 15.13 -13.12 -9.46
C GLY A 751 15.91 -14.32 -9.99
N ILE A 752 15.45 -15.53 -9.69
CA ILE A 752 16.07 -16.76 -10.17
C ILE A 752 16.17 -16.85 -11.71
N PHE A 753 15.22 -16.28 -12.46
CA PHE A 753 15.26 -16.29 -13.94
C PHE A 753 16.31 -15.34 -14.52
N GLY A 754 16.69 -14.31 -13.77
CA GLY A 754 17.71 -13.32 -14.16
C GLY A 754 19.10 -13.53 -13.55
N LEU A 755 19.19 -14.26 -12.43
CA LEU A 755 20.37 -14.31 -11.55
C LEU A 755 20.90 -15.72 -11.20
N LEU A 756 20.25 -16.80 -11.67
CA LEU A 756 20.77 -18.17 -11.44
C LEU A 756 22.20 -18.32 -11.99
N TYR A 757 23.13 -18.81 -11.17
CA TYR A 757 24.52 -19.06 -11.58
C TYR A 757 25.20 -20.14 -10.73
N PHE A 758 25.91 -21.07 -11.37
CA PHE A 758 26.61 -22.18 -10.71
C PHE A 758 28.15 -22.10 -10.79
N GLY A 759 28.72 -21.03 -11.35
CA GLY A 759 30.18 -20.89 -11.50
C GLY A 759 30.73 -21.23 -12.89
N ASP A 760 29.89 -21.74 -13.80
CA ASP A 760 30.25 -22.03 -15.20
C ASP A 760 29.23 -21.43 -16.19
N ASP A 761 29.69 -20.47 -16.99
CA ASP A 761 28.92 -19.83 -18.06
C ASP A 761 28.49 -20.78 -19.18
N ASN A 762 29.17 -21.92 -19.33
CA ASN A 762 28.77 -22.95 -20.30
C ASN A 762 27.52 -23.72 -19.83
N VAL A 763 27.14 -23.60 -18.55
CA VAL A 763 25.95 -24.24 -17.96
C VAL A 763 24.82 -23.22 -17.81
N VAL A 764 25.08 -22.10 -17.13
CA VAL A 764 24.20 -20.92 -17.11
C VAL A 764 25.05 -19.66 -17.18
N PRO A 765 24.90 -18.82 -18.23
CA PRO A 765 25.59 -17.54 -18.30
C PRO A 765 25.18 -16.60 -17.16
N HIS A 766 26.15 -16.01 -16.45
CA HIS A 766 25.87 -15.01 -15.42
C HIS A 766 25.15 -13.77 -15.97
N ASN A 767 24.45 -13.05 -15.07
CA ASN A 767 23.80 -11.76 -15.34
C ASN A 767 22.72 -11.77 -16.46
N LEU A 768 21.91 -12.84 -16.57
CA LEU A 768 20.87 -12.96 -17.60
C LEU A 768 19.94 -11.75 -17.68
N GLY A 769 19.48 -11.21 -16.55
CA GLY A 769 18.60 -10.02 -16.54
C GLY A 769 19.23 -8.77 -17.19
N ILE A 770 20.53 -8.52 -16.94
CA ILE A 770 21.26 -7.45 -17.61
C ILE A 770 21.51 -7.77 -19.10
N ARG A 771 21.71 -9.04 -19.46
CA ARG A 771 21.88 -9.46 -20.87
C ARG A 771 20.59 -9.26 -21.65
N ASP A 772 19.43 -9.49 -21.04
CA ASP A 772 18.12 -9.15 -21.61
C ASP A 772 17.99 -7.63 -21.83
N CYS A 773 18.35 -6.81 -20.85
CA CYS A 773 18.40 -5.35 -21.00
C CYS A 773 19.30 -4.90 -22.16
N LYS A 774 20.43 -5.58 -22.40
CA LYS A 774 21.35 -5.30 -23.52
C LYS A 774 20.73 -5.69 -24.86
N LEU A 775 20.10 -6.87 -24.94
CA LEU A 775 19.39 -7.31 -26.14
C LEU A 775 18.24 -6.36 -26.48
N ALA A 776 17.51 -5.86 -25.46
CA ALA A 776 16.48 -4.84 -25.63
C ALA A 776 17.05 -3.52 -26.18
N LEU A 777 18.19 -3.04 -25.67
CA LEU A 777 18.87 -1.86 -26.21
C LEU A 777 19.30 -2.06 -27.67
N ASP A 778 19.80 -3.25 -28.03
CA ASP A 778 20.19 -3.56 -29.41
C ASP A 778 18.98 -3.62 -30.35
N PHE A 779 17.85 -4.20 -29.90
CA PHE A 779 16.58 -4.16 -30.63
C PHE A 779 16.08 -2.73 -30.81
N ILE A 780 16.09 -1.92 -29.75
CA ILE A 780 15.68 -0.52 -29.80
C ILE A 780 16.55 0.26 -30.79
N HIS A 781 17.88 0.14 -30.73
CA HIS A 781 18.76 0.82 -31.67
C HIS A 781 18.52 0.42 -33.14
N GLN A 782 18.07 -0.81 -33.41
CA GLN A 782 17.67 -1.25 -34.75
C GLN A 782 16.30 -0.68 -35.17
N GLU A 783 15.29 -0.76 -34.31
CA GLU A 783 13.88 -0.56 -34.69
C GLU A 783 13.29 0.81 -34.31
N ILE A 784 13.94 1.63 -33.47
CA ILE A 784 13.36 2.86 -32.91
C ILE A 784 12.92 3.87 -33.98
N SER A 785 13.55 3.86 -35.16
CA SER A 785 13.16 4.70 -36.31
C SER A 785 11.80 4.32 -36.92
N ASN A 786 11.28 3.11 -36.65
CA ASN A 786 9.93 2.68 -37.01
C ASN A 786 8.89 3.13 -35.98
N PHE A 787 9.33 3.43 -34.75
CA PHE A 787 8.54 4.06 -33.69
C PHE A 787 8.74 5.60 -33.62
N GLY A 788 9.52 6.17 -34.55
CA GLY A 788 9.68 7.62 -34.73
C GLY A 788 10.86 8.27 -34.00
N GLY A 789 11.68 7.49 -33.29
CA GLY A 789 12.86 8.00 -32.59
C GLY A 789 14.15 7.88 -33.40
N ASN A 790 15.15 8.68 -33.04
CA ASN A 790 16.47 8.69 -33.65
C ASN A 790 17.38 7.63 -33.00
N PRO A 791 17.91 6.64 -33.75
CA PRO A 791 18.81 5.63 -33.18
C PRO A 791 20.13 6.20 -32.62
N ASN A 792 20.52 7.42 -33.02
CA ASN A 792 21.70 8.12 -32.51
C ASN A 792 21.39 9.06 -31.32
N ASP A 793 20.17 9.01 -30.77
CA ASP A 793 19.71 9.89 -29.68
C ASP A 793 18.89 9.13 -28.62
N ILE A 794 19.44 8.00 -28.17
CA ILE A 794 18.88 7.17 -27.10
C ILE A 794 19.52 7.60 -25.77
N ASN A 795 18.68 7.89 -24.78
CA ASN A 795 19.06 8.35 -23.45
C ASN A 795 18.48 7.39 -22.43
N LEU A 796 19.24 7.06 -21.39
CA LEU A 796 18.80 6.14 -20.34
C LEU A 796 18.17 6.90 -19.17
N LEU A 797 17.10 6.33 -18.62
CA LEU A 797 16.53 6.68 -17.32
C LEU A 797 16.50 5.41 -16.48
N GLY A 798 16.80 5.53 -15.19
CA GLY A 798 16.68 4.40 -14.27
C GLY A 798 16.50 4.84 -12.82
N HIS A 799 15.67 4.10 -12.10
CA HIS A 799 15.43 4.27 -10.67
C HIS A 799 15.80 2.99 -9.92
N SER A 800 16.36 3.10 -8.71
CA SER A 800 16.73 1.96 -7.86
C SER A 800 17.61 0.97 -8.66
N ALA A 801 17.28 -0.32 -8.66
CA ALA A 801 17.88 -1.36 -9.49
C ALA A 801 18.03 -0.98 -10.98
N GLY A 802 17.02 -0.36 -11.60
CA GLY A 802 17.08 0.13 -12.98
C GLY A 802 18.03 1.32 -13.13
N GLY A 803 18.22 2.09 -12.06
CA GLY A 803 19.26 3.11 -11.92
C GLY A 803 20.66 2.51 -11.92
N HIS A 804 20.88 1.42 -11.18
CA HIS A 804 22.13 0.66 -11.23
C HIS A 804 22.40 0.07 -12.62
N ILE A 805 21.39 -0.53 -13.27
CA ILE A 805 21.48 -1.01 -14.67
C ILE A 805 21.89 0.14 -15.60
N SER A 806 21.23 1.30 -15.49
CA SER A 806 21.54 2.49 -16.31
C SER A 806 22.95 3.01 -16.07
N MET A 807 23.42 2.96 -14.82
CA MET A 807 24.79 3.33 -14.42
C MET A 807 25.83 2.40 -15.08
N VAL A 808 25.70 1.07 -14.92
CA VAL A 808 26.68 0.13 -15.47
C VAL A 808 26.66 0.10 -17.00
N PHE A 809 25.50 0.29 -17.64
CA PHE A 809 25.40 0.48 -19.10
C PHE A 809 26.10 1.76 -19.56
N GLY A 810 25.98 2.83 -18.78
CA GLY A 810 26.65 4.09 -19.04
C GLY A 810 28.17 4.03 -19.01
N PHE A 811 28.69 3.38 -17.98
CA PHE A 811 30.12 3.26 -17.70
C PHE A 811 30.80 2.22 -18.61
N SER A 812 30.09 1.16 -18.98
CA SER A 812 30.67 0.01 -19.66
C SER A 812 31.14 0.29 -21.09
N ARG A 813 32.43 0.01 -21.32
CA ARG A 813 33.02 -0.10 -22.67
C ARG A 813 32.62 -1.40 -23.40
N LEU A 814 32.03 -2.38 -22.73
CA LEU A 814 31.55 -3.62 -23.36
C LEU A 814 30.13 -3.44 -23.93
N ILE A 815 29.29 -2.65 -23.25
CA ILE A 815 27.93 -2.32 -23.68
C ILE A 815 27.95 -1.39 -24.91
N ASP A 816 28.68 -0.27 -24.84
CA ASP A 816 28.72 0.74 -25.90
C ASP A 816 30.18 1.13 -26.28
N PRO A 817 30.98 0.19 -26.81
CA PRO A 817 32.40 0.41 -27.13
C PRO A 817 32.64 1.56 -28.12
N ALA A 818 31.66 1.81 -29.00
CA ALA A 818 31.75 2.83 -30.04
C ALA A 818 31.19 4.20 -29.62
N ARG A 819 30.57 4.32 -28.43
CA ARG A 819 29.81 5.49 -27.96
C ARG A 819 28.70 5.92 -28.93
N ARG A 820 27.93 4.96 -29.42
CA ARG A 820 26.85 5.14 -30.40
C ARG A 820 25.47 4.75 -29.90
N LEU A 821 25.39 3.86 -28.90
CA LEU A 821 24.12 3.35 -28.39
C LEU A 821 23.48 4.26 -27.34
N ILE A 822 24.29 4.90 -26.50
CA ILE A 822 23.80 5.72 -25.38
C ILE A 822 24.37 7.13 -25.52
N LYS A 823 23.55 8.16 -25.30
CA LYS A 823 23.95 9.56 -25.36
C LYS A 823 24.05 10.20 -23.97
N ARG A 824 22.98 10.15 -23.18
CA ARG A 824 22.88 10.71 -21.81
C ARG A 824 22.18 9.75 -20.87
N ILE A 825 22.31 10.00 -19.57
CA ILE A 825 21.85 9.10 -18.52
C ILE A 825 21.28 9.90 -17.35
N THR A 826 20.07 9.58 -16.93
CA THR A 826 19.45 10.07 -15.70
C THR A 826 19.33 8.89 -14.74
N VAL A 827 19.89 9.02 -13.53
CA VAL A 827 19.88 7.97 -12.52
C VAL A 827 19.31 8.51 -11.22
N ILE A 828 18.37 7.77 -10.62
CA ILE A 828 17.66 8.15 -9.40
C ILE A 828 17.80 7.02 -8.37
N SER A 829 18.25 7.38 -7.16
CA SER A 829 18.44 6.48 -6.02
C SER A 829 19.16 5.15 -6.33
N PRO A 830 20.34 5.14 -6.99
CA PRO A 830 20.99 3.91 -7.43
C PRO A 830 21.68 3.14 -6.28
N PRO A 831 21.20 1.95 -5.87
CA PRO A 831 21.92 1.11 -4.92
C PRO A 831 23.12 0.41 -5.60
N PRO A 832 24.19 0.08 -4.84
CA PRO A 832 25.34 -0.66 -5.36
C PRO A 832 25.08 -2.18 -5.36
N THR A 833 24.34 -2.71 -6.35
CA THR A 833 23.89 -4.11 -6.37
C THR A 833 24.91 -5.09 -6.99
N TYR A 834 25.98 -5.38 -6.24
CA TYR A 834 27.02 -6.35 -6.58
C TYR A 834 27.18 -7.45 -5.52
N ASP A 835 27.04 -8.72 -5.91
CA ASP A 835 27.22 -9.86 -4.99
C ASP A 835 28.63 -10.46 -5.01
N MET A 836 28.98 -11.13 -3.91
CA MET A 836 30.14 -12.00 -3.86
C MET A 836 29.84 -13.25 -4.70
N PRO A 837 30.68 -13.64 -5.68
CA PRO A 837 30.45 -14.83 -6.50
C PRO A 837 30.20 -16.09 -5.66
N GLU A 838 30.95 -16.28 -4.58
CA GLU A 838 30.81 -17.42 -3.68
C GLU A 838 29.45 -17.45 -2.96
N LEU A 839 28.90 -16.28 -2.60
CA LEU A 839 27.62 -16.17 -1.91
C LEU A 839 26.45 -16.43 -2.89
N LEU A 840 26.48 -15.84 -4.09
CA LEU A 840 25.46 -16.09 -5.10
C LEU A 840 25.45 -17.56 -5.53
N ILE A 841 26.63 -18.15 -5.79
CA ILE A 841 26.75 -19.57 -6.16
C ILE A 841 26.20 -20.46 -5.03
N LYS A 842 26.57 -20.20 -3.76
CA LYS A 842 26.02 -20.93 -2.61
C LYS A 842 24.49 -20.83 -2.57
N ASN A 843 23.93 -19.63 -2.74
CA ASN A 843 22.48 -19.43 -2.73
C ASN A 843 21.82 -20.17 -3.91
N CYS A 844 22.43 -20.21 -5.09
CA CYS A 844 21.92 -20.99 -6.23
C CYS A 844 21.93 -22.51 -5.99
N TYR A 845 22.96 -23.06 -5.32
CA TYR A 845 22.97 -24.48 -4.91
C TYR A 845 21.94 -24.77 -3.80
N ASP A 846 21.77 -23.86 -2.83
CA ASP A 846 20.71 -23.99 -1.81
C ASP A 846 19.30 -23.91 -2.43
N PHE A 847 19.10 -23.08 -3.45
CA PHE A 847 17.88 -23.02 -4.24
C PHE A 847 17.62 -24.34 -4.97
N ALA A 848 18.60 -24.85 -5.73
CA ALA A 848 18.49 -26.12 -6.44
C ALA A 848 18.19 -27.28 -5.49
N ARG A 849 18.75 -27.25 -4.27
CA ARG A 849 18.46 -28.22 -3.19
C ARG A 849 17.00 -28.17 -2.74
N ARG A 850 16.45 -26.97 -2.48
CA ARG A 850 15.05 -26.79 -2.03
C ARG A 850 14.03 -27.19 -3.10
N VAL A 851 14.32 -26.90 -4.38
CA VAL A 851 13.52 -27.37 -5.52
C VAL A 851 13.61 -28.89 -5.74
N GLY A 852 14.53 -29.59 -5.06
CA GLY A 852 14.75 -31.03 -5.23
C GLY A 852 15.53 -31.39 -6.50
N CYS A 853 16.26 -30.43 -7.08
CA CYS A 853 17.12 -30.62 -8.25
C CYS A 853 18.60 -30.84 -7.90
N TYR A 854 18.99 -30.78 -6.62
CA TYR A 854 20.36 -31.03 -6.16
C TYR A 854 20.42 -31.92 -4.93
N THR A 855 21.30 -32.93 -4.99
CA THR A 855 21.71 -33.77 -3.86
C THR A 855 23.24 -33.80 -3.76
N PRO A 856 23.82 -33.60 -2.56
CA PRO A 856 25.28 -33.65 -2.40
C PRO A 856 25.88 -34.95 -2.95
N ASN A 857 26.98 -34.82 -3.68
CA ASN A 857 27.78 -35.91 -4.26
C ASN A 857 27.12 -36.73 -5.40
N THR A 858 25.99 -36.31 -5.98
CA THR A 858 25.26 -37.15 -6.97
C THR A 858 24.73 -36.45 -8.23
N ALA A 859 24.65 -35.12 -8.28
CA ALA A 859 24.17 -34.39 -9.46
C ALA A 859 25.26 -33.51 -10.09
N SER A 860 25.39 -33.53 -11.41
CA SER A 860 26.18 -32.56 -12.17
C SER A 860 25.38 -31.28 -12.48
N ASP A 861 26.05 -30.15 -12.73
CA ASP A 861 25.35 -28.89 -12.99
C ASP A 861 24.46 -28.94 -14.24
N GLN A 862 24.80 -29.77 -15.25
CA GLN A 862 23.95 -30.02 -16.41
C GLN A 862 22.67 -30.78 -16.05
N GLU A 863 22.73 -31.75 -15.14
CA GLU A 863 21.55 -32.47 -14.64
C GLU A 863 20.67 -31.57 -13.77
N MET A 864 21.27 -30.72 -12.94
CA MET A 864 20.54 -29.70 -12.18
C MET A 864 19.77 -28.76 -13.11
N ILE A 865 20.40 -28.22 -14.15
CA ILE A 865 19.73 -27.34 -15.11
C ILE A 865 18.65 -28.07 -15.91
N LYS A 866 18.88 -29.33 -16.29
CA LYS A 866 17.84 -30.15 -16.92
C LYS A 866 16.63 -30.33 -16.01
N CYS A 867 16.84 -30.51 -14.71
CA CYS A 867 15.78 -30.57 -13.70
C CYS A 867 15.06 -29.22 -13.55
N LEU A 868 15.79 -28.12 -13.33
CA LEU A 868 15.23 -26.77 -13.17
C LEU A 868 14.47 -26.26 -14.40
N ARG A 869 14.86 -26.69 -15.61
CA ARG A 869 14.11 -26.45 -16.86
C ARG A 869 12.80 -27.23 -16.96
N ALA A 870 12.66 -28.34 -16.23
CA ALA A 870 11.47 -29.18 -16.23
C ALA A 870 10.45 -28.82 -15.14
N LYS A 871 10.81 -27.98 -14.15
CA LYS A 871 9.91 -27.51 -13.08
C LYS A 871 8.88 -26.49 -13.57
N ASP A 872 7.81 -26.31 -12.81
CA ASP A 872 6.88 -25.21 -13.06
C ASP A 872 7.49 -23.86 -12.65
N ALA A 873 7.22 -22.79 -13.42
CA ALA A 873 7.81 -21.48 -13.14
C ALA A 873 7.33 -20.88 -11.80
N ARG A 874 6.11 -21.18 -11.36
CA ARG A 874 5.55 -20.72 -10.08
C ARG A 874 6.20 -21.46 -8.91
N GLU A 875 6.49 -22.75 -9.05
CA GLU A 875 7.24 -23.54 -8.06
C GLU A 875 8.61 -22.91 -7.78
N LEU A 876 9.34 -22.53 -8.83
CA LEU A 876 10.65 -21.87 -8.72
C LEU A 876 10.55 -20.52 -8.00
N ILE A 877 9.51 -19.74 -8.29
CA ILE A 877 9.27 -18.44 -7.66
C ILE A 877 8.87 -18.60 -6.17
N LEU A 878 8.07 -19.60 -5.82
CA LEU A 878 7.69 -19.87 -4.42
C LEU A 878 8.92 -20.25 -3.58
N VAL A 879 9.81 -21.10 -4.09
CA VAL A 879 11.05 -21.47 -3.39
C VAL A 879 12.00 -20.27 -3.24
N GLN A 880 12.04 -19.35 -4.21
CA GLN A 880 12.81 -18.10 -4.06
C GLN A 880 12.24 -17.26 -2.91
N ARG A 881 10.91 -17.12 -2.83
CA ARG A 881 10.24 -16.39 -1.75
C ARG A 881 10.47 -17.02 -0.37
N GLU A 882 10.49 -18.34 -0.26
CA GLU A 882 10.90 -19.04 0.98
C GLU A 882 12.36 -18.74 1.36
N MET A 883 13.27 -18.69 0.38
CA MET A 883 14.68 -18.36 0.64
C MET A 883 14.89 -16.93 1.11
N GLU A 884 14.16 -15.96 0.56
CA GLU A 884 14.23 -14.57 1.01
C GLU A 884 13.73 -14.41 2.46
N ALA A 885 12.77 -15.23 2.90
CA ALA A 885 12.33 -15.28 4.30
C ALA A 885 13.43 -15.83 5.25
N ASP A 886 14.29 -16.72 4.75
CA ASP A 886 15.49 -17.21 5.45
C ASP A 886 16.71 -16.26 5.30
N LEU A 887 16.51 -15.02 4.85
CA LEU A 887 17.55 -14.00 4.58
C LEU A 887 18.54 -14.40 3.46
N LEU A 888 18.21 -15.38 2.62
CA LEU A 888 19.03 -15.85 1.49
C LEU A 888 18.64 -15.10 0.20
N TYR A 889 18.92 -13.81 0.17
CA TYR A 889 18.54 -12.91 -0.92
C TYR A 889 19.26 -13.22 -2.25
N MET A 890 18.56 -12.92 -3.35
CA MET A 890 19.08 -12.96 -4.73
C MET A 890 18.76 -11.62 -5.41
N TRP A 891 19.40 -10.54 -4.97
CA TRP A 891 19.06 -9.15 -5.34
C TRP A 891 20.18 -8.41 -6.07
N ASN A 892 21.29 -9.09 -6.40
CA ASN A 892 22.51 -8.46 -6.87
C ASN A 892 23.06 -9.13 -8.13
N PHE A 893 23.74 -8.35 -8.97
CA PHE A 893 24.48 -8.87 -10.13
C PHE A 893 25.88 -9.32 -9.73
N LEU A 894 26.51 -10.17 -10.55
CA LEU A 894 27.94 -10.45 -10.41
C LEU A 894 28.79 -9.40 -11.13
N PRO A 895 29.96 -9.01 -10.57
CA PRO A 895 30.95 -8.20 -11.28
C PRO A 895 31.52 -8.99 -12.46
N GLY A 896 30.93 -8.80 -13.64
CA GLY A 896 31.26 -9.56 -14.84
C GLY A 896 30.57 -9.05 -16.11
N GLU A 897 30.57 -9.89 -17.13
CA GLU A 897 29.92 -9.59 -18.39
C GLU A 897 28.40 -9.49 -18.22
N PRO A 898 27.70 -8.74 -19.09
CA PRO A 898 28.19 -8.00 -20.26
C PRO A 898 28.70 -6.58 -19.95
N PHE A 899 28.80 -6.15 -18.68
CA PHE A 899 29.15 -4.75 -18.36
C PHE A 899 30.62 -4.55 -17.95
N MET A 900 31.28 -5.51 -17.31
CA MET A 900 32.72 -5.48 -17.05
C MET A 900 33.38 -6.80 -17.45
N LYS A 901 34.71 -6.85 -17.53
CA LYS A 901 35.39 -8.12 -17.79
C LYS A 901 35.40 -8.97 -16.52
N LEU A 902 35.20 -10.28 -16.66
CA LEU A 902 35.34 -11.20 -15.54
C LEU A 902 36.75 -11.08 -14.93
N GLY A 903 36.83 -10.84 -13.62
CA GLY A 903 38.09 -10.62 -12.89
C GLY A 903 38.69 -9.21 -12.99
N GLN A 904 38.00 -8.25 -13.61
CA GLN A 904 38.33 -6.82 -13.50
C GLN A 904 37.94 -6.29 -12.11
N SER A 905 38.73 -5.37 -11.51
CA SER A 905 38.29 -4.71 -10.27
C SER A 905 37.22 -3.65 -10.53
N ILE A 906 36.43 -3.28 -9.51
CA ILE A 906 35.46 -2.19 -9.64
C ILE A 906 36.23 -0.86 -9.73
N ALA A 907 37.39 -0.73 -9.09
CA ALA A 907 38.32 0.38 -9.26
C ALA A 907 38.74 0.57 -10.74
N ASP A 908 39.25 -0.49 -11.38
CA ASP A 908 39.59 -0.47 -12.81
C ASP A 908 38.38 -0.12 -13.69
N PHE A 909 37.19 -0.59 -13.33
CA PHE A 909 35.94 -0.30 -14.05
C PHE A 909 35.54 1.18 -13.93
N LYS A 910 35.66 1.77 -12.72
CA LYS A 910 35.43 3.21 -12.46
C LYS A 910 36.44 4.06 -13.24
N GLU A 911 37.74 3.78 -13.13
CA GLU A 911 38.82 4.53 -13.81
C GLU A 911 38.77 4.41 -15.34
N ASN A 912 38.36 3.25 -15.87
CA ASN A 912 38.25 3.01 -17.31
C ASN A 912 36.82 3.18 -17.84
N SER A 913 35.94 3.86 -17.12
CA SER A 913 34.57 4.09 -17.57
C SER A 913 34.50 4.93 -18.86
N VAL A 914 33.34 4.93 -19.51
CA VAL A 914 33.03 5.87 -20.60
C VAL A 914 32.55 7.19 -19.99
N PRO A 915 33.14 8.35 -20.33
CA PRO A 915 32.61 9.65 -19.90
C PRO A 915 31.27 9.94 -20.56
N ARG A 916 30.29 10.34 -19.75
CA ARG A 916 28.90 10.62 -20.14
C ARG A 916 28.45 11.99 -19.64
N GLU A 917 27.38 12.51 -20.25
CA GLU A 917 26.55 13.54 -19.60
C GLU A 917 25.55 12.82 -18.70
N MET A 918 25.49 13.18 -17.41
CA MET A 918 24.64 12.51 -16.42
C MET A 918 23.90 13.47 -15.50
N ILE A 919 22.68 13.09 -15.13
CA ILE A 919 22.04 13.54 -13.89
C ILE A 919 22.02 12.36 -12.94
N ILE A 920 22.38 12.60 -11.69
CA ILE A 920 22.31 11.63 -10.60
C ILE A 920 21.66 12.27 -9.38
N GLY A 921 20.86 11.52 -8.63
CA GLY A 921 20.32 12.01 -7.37
C GLY A 921 19.81 10.91 -6.46
N SER A 922 19.43 11.32 -5.26
CA SER A 922 18.85 10.51 -4.19
C SER A 922 17.66 11.25 -3.57
N THR A 923 16.96 10.58 -2.66
CA THR A 923 16.05 11.20 -1.71
C THR A 923 16.79 11.49 -0.39
N ILE A 924 16.33 12.44 0.43
CA ILE A 924 16.98 12.77 1.72
C ILE A 924 16.86 11.64 2.74
N ASN A 925 15.84 10.80 2.60
CA ASN A 925 15.67 9.57 3.34
C ASN A 925 15.33 8.45 2.36
N GLU A 926 16.32 7.61 2.07
CA GLU A 926 16.21 6.48 1.15
C GLU A 926 15.57 5.25 1.81
N ASN A 927 15.57 5.12 3.14
CA ASN A 927 14.86 4.04 3.81
C ASN A 927 13.47 4.50 4.28
N GLY A 928 12.42 3.90 3.72
CA GLY A 928 11.04 4.16 4.11
C GLY A 928 10.61 3.61 5.48
N PHE A 929 11.49 2.89 6.19
CA PHE A 929 11.18 2.19 7.44
C PHE A 929 12.21 2.51 8.53
N ASP A 930 11.79 2.90 9.73
CA ASP A 930 12.71 3.12 10.87
C ASP A 930 13.09 1.79 11.54
N ARG A 931 13.80 0.94 10.78
CA ARG A 931 14.37 -0.32 11.27
C ARG A 931 15.88 -0.26 11.14
N ARG A 932 16.58 -0.58 12.23
CA ARG A 932 18.04 -0.84 12.23
C ARG A 932 18.33 -2.15 11.50
N ILE A 933 18.30 -2.12 10.17
CA ILE A 933 18.70 -3.25 9.34
C ILE A 933 20.21 -3.47 9.54
N LYS A 934 20.58 -4.69 9.93
CA LYS A 934 22.00 -5.07 10.01
C LYS A 934 22.55 -5.20 8.59
N GLU A 935 23.71 -4.61 8.35
CA GLU A 935 24.36 -4.65 7.06
C GLU A 935 24.55 -6.07 6.52
N ASN A 936 24.14 -6.23 5.27
CA ASN A 936 24.60 -7.32 4.44
C ASN A 936 26.02 -7.02 3.93
N PRO A 937 27.02 -7.87 4.21
CA PRO A 937 28.41 -7.69 3.75
C PRO A 937 28.60 -7.45 2.25
N SER A 938 27.65 -7.86 1.39
CA SER A 938 27.71 -7.64 -0.06
C SER A 938 27.58 -6.16 -0.46
N ILE A 939 26.72 -5.38 0.21
CA ILE A 939 26.40 -3.98 -0.14
C ILE A 939 27.64 -3.10 0.01
N ALA A 940 28.33 -3.23 1.14
CA ALA A 940 29.48 -2.40 1.49
C ALA A 940 30.78 -2.88 0.83
N GLY A 941 30.94 -4.20 0.65
CA GLY A 941 32.19 -4.84 0.26
C GLY A 941 32.65 -4.61 -1.17
N ASN A 942 31.83 -5.06 -2.13
CA ASN A 942 32.22 -5.10 -3.55
C ASN A 942 32.36 -3.71 -4.17
N PHE A 943 31.53 -2.77 -3.75
CA PHE A 943 31.50 -1.43 -4.32
C PHE A 943 32.78 -0.61 -4.07
N MET A 944 33.39 -0.86 -2.90
CA MET A 944 34.56 -0.14 -2.39
C MET A 944 35.89 -0.87 -2.64
N ASP A 945 35.86 -2.03 -3.32
CA ASP A 945 37.03 -2.88 -3.60
C ASP A 945 37.79 -3.33 -2.32
N TRP A 946 37.07 -3.64 -1.24
CA TRP A 946 37.67 -4.01 0.06
C TRP A 946 38.08 -5.48 0.17
N GLU A 947 39.23 -5.75 0.80
CA GLU A 947 39.76 -7.11 0.98
C GLU A 947 38.99 -7.91 2.08
N ASN A 948 38.32 -7.22 3.02
CA ASN A 948 37.70 -7.78 4.24
C ASN A 948 36.24 -7.29 4.45
N PRO A 949 35.31 -7.56 3.51
CA PRO A 949 33.97 -6.97 3.52
C PRO A 949 33.10 -7.40 4.72
N TYR A 950 33.28 -8.64 5.21
CA TYR A 950 32.56 -9.15 6.38
C TYR A 950 32.95 -8.45 7.67
N GLU A 951 34.25 -8.26 7.89
CA GLU A 951 34.78 -7.56 9.06
C GLU A 951 34.37 -6.09 9.05
N VAL A 952 34.35 -5.46 7.87
CA VAL A 952 33.86 -4.09 7.67
C VAL A 952 32.37 -3.98 8.03
N ALA A 953 31.49 -4.81 7.46
CA ALA A 953 30.06 -4.75 7.76
C ALA A 953 29.75 -5.03 9.24
N HIS A 954 30.46 -5.97 9.86
CA HIS A 954 30.36 -6.19 11.31
C HIS A 954 30.82 -4.95 12.11
N ARG A 955 31.85 -4.24 11.63
CA ARG A 955 32.34 -3.02 12.28
C ARG A 955 31.36 -1.85 12.12
N PHE A 956 30.69 -1.71 10.97
CA PHE A 956 29.60 -0.74 10.80
C PHE A 956 28.45 -1.05 11.76
N ASN A 957 27.92 -2.28 11.73
CA ASN A 957 26.81 -2.70 12.58
C ASN A 957 27.08 -2.41 14.06
N PHE A 958 28.29 -2.72 14.55
CA PHE A 958 28.69 -2.38 15.92
C PHE A 958 28.66 -0.86 16.21
N ILE A 959 29.13 -0.01 15.29
CA ILE A 959 29.13 1.45 15.44
C ILE A 959 27.70 2.00 15.41
N HIS A 960 26.90 1.55 14.44
CA HIS A 960 25.51 1.92 14.26
C HIS A 960 24.65 1.52 15.47
N ASP A 961 24.74 0.26 15.91
CA ASP A 961 24.01 -0.25 17.09
C ASP A 961 24.44 0.44 18.40
N SER A 962 25.69 0.90 18.48
CA SER A 962 26.20 1.66 19.64
C SER A 962 25.82 3.16 19.62
N ALA A 963 25.29 3.67 18.50
CA ALA A 963 24.95 5.08 18.34
C ALA A 963 23.51 5.40 18.79
N PRO A 964 23.27 6.60 19.36
CA PRO A 964 21.91 7.07 19.65
C PRO A 964 21.04 7.07 18.38
N ALA A 965 19.76 6.73 18.52
CA ALA A 965 18.83 6.71 17.38
C ALA A 965 18.81 8.06 16.64
N GLY A 966 18.77 8.00 15.30
CA GLY A 966 18.78 9.19 14.44
C GLY A 966 20.10 9.96 14.34
N THR A 967 21.20 9.50 14.95
CA THR A 967 22.52 10.18 14.83
C THR A 967 23.42 9.67 13.71
N ILE A 968 23.11 8.49 13.19
CA ILE A 968 23.79 7.84 12.06
C ILE A 968 22.67 7.30 11.17
N HIS A 969 22.67 7.63 9.87
CA HIS A 969 21.71 7.05 8.93
C HIS A 969 21.90 5.53 8.86
N GLU A 970 20.86 4.76 8.54
CA GLU A 970 21.06 3.31 8.37
C GLU A 970 21.82 2.99 7.06
N SER A 971 22.26 1.73 6.95
CA SER A 971 23.16 1.24 5.91
C SER A 971 22.72 1.43 4.46
N PHE A 972 21.45 1.25 4.13
CA PHE A 972 20.94 1.33 2.77
C PHE A 972 20.97 2.78 2.26
N THR A 973 20.57 3.70 3.13
CA THR A 973 20.59 5.14 2.92
C THR A 973 22.01 5.66 2.74
N GLN A 974 22.93 5.32 3.65
CA GLN A 974 24.34 5.66 3.45
C GLN A 974 24.92 4.99 2.19
N GLY A 975 24.54 3.75 1.90
CA GLY A 975 24.97 3.01 0.70
C GLY A 975 24.57 3.71 -0.60
N ILE A 976 23.37 4.32 -0.66
CA ILE A 976 22.95 5.13 -1.82
C ILE A 976 23.70 6.46 -1.86
N PHE A 977 23.90 7.16 -0.75
CA PHE A 977 24.68 8.42 -0.74
C PHE A 977 26.13 8.20 -1.18
N VAL A 978 26.76 7.13 -0.71
CA VAL A 978 28.11 6.70 -1.12
C VAL A 978 28.11 6.29 -2.59
N SER A 979 27.12 5.51 -3.05
CA SER A 979 26.96 5.12 -4.45
C SER A 979 26.89 6.35 -5.37
N VAL A 980 26.02 7.31 -5.03
CA VAL A 980 25.82 8.56 -5.76
C VAL A 980 27.12 9.38 -5.80
N ALA A 981 27.75 9.64 -4.66
CA ALA A 981 29.00 10.40 -4.59
C ALA A 981 30.15 9.73 -5.38
N THR A 982 30.24 8.39 -5.30
CA THR A 982 31.27 7.60 -5.98
C THR A 982 31.12 7.64 -7.49
N TYR A 983 29.93 7.33 -8.00
CA TYR A 983 29.68 7.30 -9.45
C TYR A 983 29.79 8.70 -10.07
N ALA A 984 29.28 9.73 -9.38
CA ALA A 984 29.40 11.10 -9.83
C ALA A 984 30.88 11.53 -9.95
N THR A 985 31.68 11.28 -8.92
CA THR A 985 33.12 11.60 -8.90
C THR A 985 33.89 10.79 -9.95
N ALA A 986 33.59 9.50 -10.12
CA ALA A 986 34.21 8.66 -11.14
C ALA A 986 33.99 9.20 -12.56
N GLN A 987 32.78 9.68 -12.87
CA GLN A 987 32.48 10.29 -14.17
C GLN A 987 33.22 11.60 -14.38
N ILE A 988 33.25 12.50 -13.39
CA ILE A 988 34.03 13.75 -13.48
C ILE A 988 35.52 13.44 -13.74
N ASN A 989 36.09 12.44 -13.06
CA ASN A 989 37.49 12.04 -13.21
C ASN A 989 37.85 11.54 -14.62
N VAL A 990 36.92 10.89 -15.34
CA VAL A 990 37.13 10.46 -16.74
C VAL A 990 36.73 11.52 -17.78
N GLY A 991 36.31 12.71 -17.34
CA GLY A 991 35.91 13.84 -18.21
C GLY A 991 34.43 13.85 -18.62
N GLY A 992 33.56 13.18 -17.86
CA GLY A 992 32.11 13.31 -17.96
C GLY A 992 31.60 14.64 -17.38
N ARG A 993 30.31 14.93 -17.60
CA ARG A 993 29.60 16.11 -17.04
C ARG A 993 28.42 15.63 -16.20
N VAL A 994 28.47 15.86 -14.90
CA VAL A 994 27.46 15.36 -13.94
C VAL A 994 26.73 16.53 -13.30
N PHE A 995 25.42 16.40 -13.13
CA PHE A 995 24.59 17.23 -12.25
C PHE A 995 24.06 16.37 -11.11
N LEU A 996 24.21 16.83 -9.87
CA LEU A 996 23.78 16.13 -8.66
C LEU A 996 22.52 16.81 -8.08
N PHE A 997 21.53 16.03 -7.64
CA PHE A 997 20.36 16.53 -6.90
C PHE A 997 20.03 15.66 -5.69
N GLN A 998 19.21 16.22 -4.80
CA GLN A 998 18.63 15.51 -3.68
C GLN A 998 17.15 15.90 -3.52
N SER A 999 16.25 14.93 -3.45
CA SER A 999 14.84 15.16 -3.12
C SER A 999 14.67 15.31 -1.62
N ASN A 1000 14.47 16.54 -1.16
CA ASN A 1000 14.16 16.84 0.24
C ASN A 1000 12.65 16.88 0.51
N GLN A 1001 11.84 16.84 -0.56
CA GLN A 1001 10.38 16.88 -0.51
C GLN A 1001 9.83 15.78 0.41
N GLN A 1002 8.96 16.18 1.34
CA GLN A 1002 8.32 15.26 2.28
C GLN A 1002 6.95 14.78 1.77
N PRO A 1003 6.54 13.53 2.08
CA PRO A 1003 7.31 12.50 2.79
C PRO A 1003 8.39 11.85 1.90
N SER A 1004 9.61 11.69 2.43
CA SER A 1004 10.74 11.08 1.71
C SER A 1004 10.89 9.57 1.99
N SER A 1005 11.04 8.80 0.92
CA SER A 1005 11.37 7.36 0.91
C SER A 1005 12.02 6.96 -0.42
N HIS A 1006 12.62 5.75 -0.52
CA HIS A 1006 13.25 5.22 -1.74
C HIS A 1006 12.46 5.38 -3.04
N VAL A 1007 11.13 5.35 -2.96
CA VAL A 1007 10.21 5.37 -4.12
C VAL A 1007 9.40 6.68 -4.19
N SER A 1008 9.59 7.59 -3.23
CA SER A 1008 8.77 8.80 -3.07
C SER A 1008 8.79 9.75 -4.28
N ASP A 1009 9.85 9.74 -5.07
CA ASP A 1009 9.98 10.59 -6.27
C ASP A 1009 9.51 9.92 -7.57
N MET A 1010 9.21 8.61 -7.56
CA MET A 1010 8.67 7.90 -8.75
C MET A 1010 7.36 8.51 -9.27
N GLN A 1011 6.56 9.11 -8.38
CA GLN A 1011 5.36 9.85 -8.77
C GLN A 1011 5.68 11.01 -9.72
N TYR A 1012 6.79 11.72 -9.50
CA TYR A 1012 7.14 12.94 -10.24
C TYR A 1012 7.78 12.68 -11.61
N PHE A 1013 8.17 11.43 -11.92
CA PHE A 1013 8.78 11.08 -13.21
C PHE A 1013 8.16 9.89 -13.97
N VAL A 1014 7.38 9.00 -13.33
CA VAL A 1014 6.61 7.92 -14.01
C VAL A 1014 5.15 7.81 -13.57
N GLY A 1015 4.67 8.71 -12.70
CA GLY A 1015 3.25 8.79 -12.33
C GLY A 1015 2.72 7.61 -11.48
N THR A 1016 3.61 6.77 -10.94
CA THR A 1016 3.27 5.74 -9.95
C THR A 1016 3.01 6.39 -8.60
N HIS A 1017 2.00 5.95 -7.84
CA HIS A 1017 1.65 6.59 -6.55
C HIS A 1017 1.22 8.07 -6.67
N ARG A 1018 1.09 8.62 -7.89
CA ARG A 1018 0.49 9.93 -8.16
C ARG A 1018 -0.97 10.01 -7.73
N GLU A 1019 -1.59 8.83 -7.66
CA GLU A 1019 -2.90 8.71 -7.08
C GLU A 1019 -2.88 8.83 -5.56
N ASP A 1020 -1.78 8.54 -4.82
CA ASP A 1020 -1.60 8.26 -3.36
C ASP A 1020 -1.42 9.48 -2.39
N TYR A 1021 -1.01 10.68 -2.86
CA TYR A 1021 -1.13 11.98 -2.15
C TYR A 1021 -0.85 13.13 -3.14
N HIS A 1022 -1.59 14.25 -3.10
CA HIS A 1022 -1.34 15.37 -4.02
C HIS A 1022 -1.58 16.74 -3.38
N THR A 1023 -0.52 17.54 -3.23
CA THR A 1023 -0.59 18.94 -2.78
C THR A 1023 -0.27 19.91 -3.94
N PRO A 1024 -0.58 21.22 -3.83
CA PRO A 1024 -0.15 22.22 -4.81
C PRO A 1024 1.38 22.34 -4.92
N ASP A 1025 2.11 22.08 -3.84
CA ASP A 1025 3.58 22.03 -3.86
C ASP A 1025 4.07 20.80 -4.64
N MET A 1026 3.33 19.68 -4.57
CA MET A 1026 3.57 18.52 -5.41
C MET A 1026 3.23 18.76 -6.88
N ASP A 1027 2.18 19.51 -7.26
CA ASP A 1027 1.95 19.93 -8.67
C ASP A 1027 3.14 20.70 -9.27
N ILE A 1028 3.77 21.55 -8.45
CA ILE A 1028 4.98 22.29 -8.82
C ILE A 1028 6.15 21.30 -8.97
N MET A 1029 6.31 20.36 -8.03
CA MET A 1029 7.38 19.35 -8.07
C MET A 1029 7.25 18.40 -9.28
N ASP A 1030 6.04 17.88 -9.53
CA ASP A 1030 5.63 17.05 -10.68
C ASP A 1030 6.01 17.74 -12.01
N THR A 1031 5.79 19.06 -12.07
CA THR A 1031 6.14 19.89 -13.22
C THR A 1031 7.63 20.23 -13.28
N PHE A 1032 8.33 20.33 -12.15
CA PHE A 1032 9.77 20.59 -12.08
C PHE A 1032 10.58 19.35 -12.49
N TYR A 1033 10.34 18.19 -11.86
CA TYR A 1033 11.01 16.92 -12.14
C TYR A 1033 10.89 16.51 -13.61
N SER A 1034 9.65 16.49 -14.13
CA SER A 1034 9.41 16.12 -15.53
C SER A 1034 10.10 17.09 -16.50
N LYS A 1035 10.09 18.41 -16.24
CA LYS A 1035 10.83 19.40 -17.05
C LYS A 1035 12.34 19.24 -16.95
N MET A 1036 12.88 18.99 -15.76
CA MET A 1036 14.31 18.71 -15.55
C MET A 1036 14.77 17.55 -16.43
N ILE A 1037 14.05 16.43 -16.40
CA ILE A 1037 14.35 15.23 -17.19
C ILE A 1037 14.21 15.51 -18.70
N VAL A 1038 13.12 16.18 -19.12
CA VAL A 1038 12.90 16.55 -20.54
C VAL A 1038 13.99 17.48 -21.06
N ASN A 1039 14.32 18.53 -20.31
CA ASN A 1039 15.35 19.51 -20.66
C ASN A 1039 16.71 18.84 -20.81
N PHE A 1040 17.10 18.02 -19.84
CA PHE A 1040 18.37 17.31 -19.90
C PHE A 1040 18.41 16.29 -21.04
N THR A 1041 17.35 15.51 -21.22
CA THR A 1041 17.23 14.51 -22.30
C THR A 1041 17.45 15.16 -23.67
N LYS A 1042 16.80 16.30 -23.94
CA LYS A 1042 16.94 17.03 -25.21
C LYS A 1042 18.25 17.82 -25.32
N HIS A 1043 18.57 18.63 -24.31
CA HIS A 1043 19.55 19.71 -24.41
C HIS A 1043 20.85 19.45 -23.66
N GLY A 1044 20.88 18.49 -22.73
CA GLY A 1044 22.03 18.15 -21.89
C GLY A 1044 22.17 19.01 -20.64
N GLU A 1045 21.20 19.88 -20.36
CA GLU A 1045 21.18 20.77 -19.19
C GLU A 1045 19.80 20.73 -18.53
N PRO A 1046 19.69 20.46 -17.21
CA PRO A 1046 18.39 20.40 -16.54
C PRO A 1046 17.73 21.77 -16.38
N SER A 1047 18.54 22.79 -16.03
CA SER A 1047 18.09 24.16 -15.74
C SER A 1047 19.23 25.16 -15.90
N PRO A 1048 19.01 26.40 -16.39
CA PRO A 1048 20.06 27.41 -16.56
C PRO A 1048 20.74 27.89 -15.26
N VAL A 1049 20.15 27.62 -14.10
CA VAL A 1049 20.67 28.01 -12.77
C VAL A 1049 21.36 26.87 -12.02
N TRP A 1050 21.48 25.69 -12.64
CA TRP A 1050 22.03 24.50 -12.01
C TRP A 1050 23.48 24.30 -12.45
N GLU A 1051 24.41 24.43 -11.49
CA GLU A 1051 25.83 24.21 -11.73
C GLU A 1051 26.16 22.71 -11.88
N PRO A 1052 27.02 22.30 -12.82
CA PRO A 1052 27.63 20.98 -12.81
C PRO A 1052 28.36 20.69 -11.48
N LEU A 1053 28.51 19.41 -11.15
CA LEU A 1053 29.19 18.96 -9.94
C LEU A 1053 30.68 19.35 -9.93
N ASP A 1054 31.08 20.09 -8.90
CA ASP A 1054 32.45 20.30 -8.46
C ASP A 1054 32.75 19.32 -7.31
N PRO A 1055 33.62 18.31 -7.52
CA PRO A 1055 33.91 17.28 -6.52
C PRO A 1055 34.66 17.82 -5.28
N LYS A 1056 35.07 19.10 -5.26
CA LYS A 1056 35.60 19.74 -4.04
C LYS A 1056 34.54 20.36 -3.15
N ARG A 1057 33.41 20.75 -3.74
CA ARG A 1057 32.27 21.38 -3.02
C ARG A 1057 31.15 20.39 -2.77
N MET A 1058 31.11 19.29 -3.52
CA MET A 1058 30.01 18.32 -3.53
C MET A 1058 28.66 19.03 -3.65
N ASN A 1059 28.58 19.98 -4.59
CA ASN A 1059 27.41 20.81 -4.81
C ASN A 1059 26.28 20.01 -5.46
N TYR A 1060 25.07 20.18 -4.92
CA TYR A 1060 23.86 19.49 -5.37
C TYR A 1060 22.69 20.45 -5.42
N TYR A 1061 21.66 20.08 -6.18
CA TYR A 1061 20.41 20.85 -6.25
C TYR A 1061 19.38 20.21 -5.32
N ALA A 1062 19.04 20.90 -4.24
CA ALA A 1062 18.01 20.47 -3.30
C ALA A 1062 16.63 20.69 -3.93
N LEU A 1063 15.87 19.61 -4.10
CA LEU A 1063 14.50 19.62 -4.62
C LEU A 1063 13.52 19.63 -3.45
N GLU A 1064 13.07 20.84 -3.11
CA GLU A 1064 12.08 21.09 -2.05
C GLU A 1064 11.19 22.24 -2.49
N VAL A 1065 9.87 22.06 -2.39
CA VAL A 1065 8.88 23.13 -2.55
C VAL A 1065 8.03 23.17 -1.29
N ASN A 1066 8.02 24.33 -0.65
CA ASN A 1066 7.06 24.71 0.38
C ASN A 1066 6.65 26.15 0.11
N THR A 1067 5.53 26.34 -0.59
CA THR A 1067 5.07 27.68 -1.00
C THR A 1067 4.64 28.56 0.17
N LYS A 1068 4.33 27.97 1.34
CA LYS A 1068 3.99 28.73 2.56
C LYS A 1068 5.22 29.35 3.22
N GLU A 1069 6.34 28.63 3.23
CA GLU A 1069 7.61 29.09 3.81
C GLU A 1069 8.50 29.82 2.80
N GLY A 1070 8.12 29.83 1.52
CA GLY A 1070 8.91 30.42 0.45
C GLY A 1070 10.16 29.59 0.09
N ILE A 1071 10.14 28.30 0.43
CA ILE A 1071 11.21 27.36 0.05
C ILE A 1071 10.96 26.91 -1.38
N TYR A 1072 11.99 27.03 -2.20
CA TYR A 1072 12.01 26.60 -3.59
C TYR A 1072 13.33 25.87 -3.89
N PRO A 1073 13.36 25.03 -4.93
CA PRO A 1073 14.53 24.24 -5.28
C PRO A 1073 15.75 25.12 -5.58
N LYS A 1074 16.92 24.80 -4.98
CA LYS A 1074 18.11 25.66 -4.91
C LYS A 1074 19.41 24.85 -4.94
N MET A 1075 20.54 25.49 -5.25
CA MET A 1075 21.88 24.92 -5.04
C MET A 1075 22.24 24.87 -3.55
N GLU A 1076 22.85 23.76 -3.12
CA GLU A 1076 23.51 23.55 -1.83
C GLU A 1076 24.90 22.91 -2.03
N GLU A 1077 25.71 22.82 -0.98
CA GLU A 1077 27.07 22.26 -0.97
C GLU A 1077 27.23 21.25 0.17
N GLY A 1078 28.20 20.32 0.06
CA GLY A 1078 28.49 19.34 1.10
C GLY A 1078 27.58 18.11 1.13
N PHE A 1079 27.14 17.60 -0.04
CA PHE A 1079 26.28 16.40 -0.15
C PHE A 1079 26.76 15.25 0.75
N HIS A 1080 26.00 15.01 1.83
CA HIS A 1080 26.20 13.93 2.81
C HIS A 1080 27.66 13.72 3.27
N GLU A 1081 28.42 14.81 3.46
CA GLU A 1081 29.86 14.75 3.74
C GLU A 1081 30.23 13.84 4.93
N ALA A 1082 29.43 13.83 6.00
CA ALA A 1082 29.68 13.00 7.18
C ALA A 1082 29.56 11.49 6.88
N ASP A 1083 28.48 11.08 6.20
CA ASP A 1083 28.24 9.69 5.80
C ASP A 1083 29.31 9.25 4.79
N VAL A 1084 29.54 10.05 3.75
CA VAL A 1084 30.53 9.76 2.69
C VAL A 1084 31.95 9.61 3.26
N ASN A 1085 32.39 10.54 4.12
CA ASN A 1085 33.71 10.46 4.74
C ASN A 1085 33.86 9.25 5.69
N PHE A 1086 32.80 8.87 6.40
CA PHE A 1086 32.83 7.68 7.25
C PHE A 1086 33.17 6.41 6.45
N TRP A 1087 32.54 6.22 5.29
CA TRP A 1087 32.82 5.09 4.40
C TRP A 1087 34.22 5.17 3.75
N PHE A 1088 34.53 6.31 3.12
CA PHE A 1088 35.78 6.47 2.38
C PHE A 1088 37.04 6.51 3.25
N ILE A 1089 36.96 7.07 4.46
CA ILE A 1089 38.12 7.26 5.33
C ILE A 1089 38.17 6.17 6.40
N ASN A 1090 37.13 6.09 7.25
CA ASN A 1090 37.20 5.30 8.47
C ASN A 1090 37.13 3.79 8.18
N MET A 1091 36.16 3.37 7.35
CA MET A 1091 35.97 1.96 7.04
C MET A 1091 37.05 1.41 6.10
N THR A 1092 37.52 2.20 5.14
CA THR A 1092 38.68 1.85 4.29
C THR A 1092 39.98 1.74 5.09
N ALA A 1093 40.19 2.59 6.11
CA ALA A 1093 41.34 2.46 7.01
C ALA A 1093 41.26 1.18 7.87
N PHE A 1094 40.05 0.79 8.29
CA PHE A 1094 39.82 -0.45 9.02
C PHE A 1094 40.11 -1.69 8.16
N ASP A 1095 39.62 -1.75 6.91
CA ASP A 1095 39.92 -2.82 5.96
C ASP A 1095 41.44 -3.05 5.80
N ARG A 1096 42.19 -1.97 5.54
CA ARG A 1096 43.66 -2.02 5.39
C ARG A 1096 44.37 -2.56 6.64
N GLU A 1097 43.89 -2.23 7.84
CA GLU A 1097 44.44 -2.74 9.10
C GLU A 1097 44.12 -4.23 9.30
N VAL A 1098 42.92 -4.70 8.94
CA VAL A 1098 42.57 -6.13 8.97
C VAL A 1098 43.45 -6.91 7.99
N THR A 1099 43.61 -6.42 6.75
CA THR A 1099 44.53 -6.98 5.76
C THR A 1099 45.96 -7.07 6.27
N ARG A 1100 46.47 -6.00 6.88
CA ARG A 1100 47.83 -5.96 7.43
C ARG A 1100 48.01 -7.01 8.53
N ARG A 1101 47.00 -7.22 9.38
CA ARG A 1101 47.02 -8.29 10.41
C ARG A 1101 47.02 -9.68 9.78
N LYS A 1102 46.10 -9.98 8.86
CA LYS A 1102 46.05 -11.30 8.19
C LYS A 1102 47.37 -11.65 7.51
N LYS A 1103 48.00 -10.68 6.82
CA LYS A 1103 49.32 -10.85 6.19
C LYS A 1103 50.47 -11.08 7.20
N LEU A 1104 50.32 -10.73 8.48
CA LEU A 1104 51.32 -10.97 9.53
C LEU A 1104 51.19 -12.35 10.21
N PHE A 1105 50.01 -12.97 10.21
CA PHE A 1105 49.77 -14.25 10.89
C PHE A 1105 49.89 -15.49 10.01
N ASN A 1106 50.14 -15.31 8.70
CA ASN A 1106 50.39 -16.39 7.73
C ASN A 1106 49.25 -17.43 7.63
N ASP A 1107 48.01 -17.00 7.87
CA ASP A 1107 46.82 -17.79 7.54
C ASP A 1107 46.78 -18.01 6.02
N SER A 1108 46.52 -19.25 5.62
CA SER A 1108 46.61 -19.68 4.22
C SER A 1108 45.60 -18.93 3.34
N ILE A 1109 46.14 -18.06 2.48
CA ILE A 1109 45.37 -17.34 1.47
C ILE A 1109 44.87 -18.37 0.44
N TRP A 1110 43.62 -18.78 0.57
CA TRP A 1110 42.88 -19.36 -0.56
C TRP A 1110 42.86 -18.35 -1.71
N PRO A 1111 42.93 -18.79 -2.98
CA PRO A 1111 43.08 -17.91 -4.13
C PRO A 1111 41.81 -17.09 -4.38
N ARG A 1112 41.69 -15.95 -3.69
CA ARG A 1112 40.69 -14.92 -3.96
C ARG A 1112 41.06 -14.17 -5.24
N TYR A 1113 40.05 -13.72 -5.98
CA TYR A 1113 40.23 -12.82 -7.12
C TYR A 1113 41.04 -11.58 -6.70
N PRO A 1114 42.09 -11.18 -7.44
CA PRO A 1114 42.93 -10.06 -7.06
C PRO A 1114 42.26 -8.72 -7.40
N MET A 1115 41.55 -8.14 -6.45
CA MET A 1115 41.13 -6.74 -6.50
C MET A 1115 42.22 -5.86 -5.86
N HIS A 1116 42.84 -4.99 -6.67
CA HIS A 1116 43.82 -4.02 -6.19
C HIS A 1116 43.13 -2.67 -5.94
N PRO A 1117 43.10 -2.15 -4.70
CA PRO A 1117 42.45 -0.87 -4.41
C PRO A 1117 43.29 0.31 -4.94
N GLY A 1118 42.81 0.94 -6.01
CA GLY A 1118 43.29 2.24 -6.48
C GLY A 1118 42.95 3.38 -5.51
N PRO A 1119 43.83 4.35 -5.26
CA PRO A 1119 43.60 5.38 -4.24
C PRO A 1119 42.84 6.60 -4.79
N VAL A 1120 41.55 6.73 -4.46
CA VAL A 1120 40.87 8.04 -4.50
C VAL A 1120 41.16 8.76 -3.17
N ILE A 1121 42.13 9.68 -3.19
CA ILE A 1121 42.51 10.50 -2.03
C ILE A 1121 41.98 11.91 -2.23
N PHE A 1122 41.03 12.34 -1.38
CA PHE A 1122 40.69 13.74 -1.25
C PHE A 1122 41.89 14.53 -0.67
N PRO A 1123 42.34 15.62 -1.31
CA PRO A 1123 43.61 16.26 -0.96
C PRO A 1123 43.48 17.23 0.21
N HIS A 1124 43.64 16.74 1.44
CA HIS A 1124 44.04 17.59 2.57
C HIS A 1124 45.31 17.05 3.24
N GLN A 1125 46.29 17.95 3.45
CA GLN A 1125 47.61 17.60 3.97
C GLN A 1125 47.58 17.38 5.50
N PRO A 1126 48.22 16.32 6.01
CA PRO A 1126 48.42 16.15 7.45
C PRO A 1126 49.72 16.84 7.90
N THR A 1127 49.63 17.70 8.93
CA THR A 1127 50.80 18.19 9.66
C THR A 1127 50.89 17.59 11.06
N GLU A 1128 51.77 16.60 11.17
CA GLU A 1128 52.58 16.18 12.32
C GLU A 1128 51.93 15.85 13.68
N ALA A 1129 52.31 14.68 14.20
CA ALA A 1129 51.90 14.14 15.48
C ALA A 1129 52.81 14.58 16.65
N SER A 1130 52.24 14.68 17.86
CA SER A 1130 52.76 14.02 19.07
C SER A 1130 51.89 14.30 20.32
N PRO A 1131 52.05 13.55 21.44
CA PRO A 1131 50.89 13.04 22.17
C PRO A 1131 50.77 13.56 23.63
N PHE A 1132 49.88 12.90 24.40
CA PHE A 1132 49.77 12.78 25.88
C PHE A 1132 48.46 13.26 26.53
N TYR A 1133 47.75 12.27 27.10
CA TYR A 1133 47.11 12.24 28.43
C TYR A 1133 46.20 13.39 28.93
N TYR A 1134 45.00 12.98 29.36
CA TYR A 1134 44.20 13.62 30.43
C TYR A 1134 45.06 13.67 31.73
N ASP A 1135 45.05 14.71 32.57
CA ASP A 1135 43.86 15.26 33.27
C ASP A 1135 44.09 16.68 33.88
N VAL A 1136 43.00 17.32 34.33
CA VAL A 1136 42.82 18.65 34.99
C VAL A 1136 44.01 19.59 35.25
N SER A 1137 43.92 20.84 34.73
CA SER A 1137 43.45 22.00 35.53
C SER A 1137 43.61 23.40 34.88
N SER A 1138 42.68 24.30 35.21
CA SER A 1138 42.84 25.79 35.26
C SER A 1138 43.04 26.63 33.97
N LYS A 1139 41.93 27.11 33.36
CA LYS A 1139 41.87 28.43 32.67
C LYS A 1139 40.56 29.20 32.99
N TRP A 1140 40.33 29.46 34.28
CA TRP A 1140 39.18 30.23 34.77
C TRP A 1140 39.11 31.69 34.26
N TRP A 1141 40.20 32.25 33.73
CA TRP A 1141 40.27 33.66 33.34
C TRP A 1141 39.59 33.99 32.00
N PHE A 1142 39.35 33.01 31.12
CA PHE A 1142 38.72 33.26 29.81
C PHE A 1142 37.20 33.48 29.93
N TYR A 1143 36.54 32.73 30.82
CA TYR A 1143 35.10 32.87 31.07
C TYR A 1143 34.72 34.17 31.79
N VAL A 1144 35.59 34.67 32.68
CA VAL A 1144 35.40 35.97 33.34
C VAL A 1144 35.39 37.12 32.32
N LEU A 1145 36.22 37.06 31.27
CA LEU A 1145 36.27 38.10 30.24
C LEU A 1145 34.96 38.16 29.43
N ILE A 1146 34.39 37.00 29.07
CA ILE A 1146 33.13 36.90 28.32
C ILE A 1146 31.96 37.42 29.16
N VAL A 1147 31.88 37.06 30.44
CA VAL A 1147 30.81 37.54 31.34
C VAL A 1147 30.88 39.06 31.57
N VAL A 1148 32.08 39.63 31.73
CA VAL A 1148 32.25 41.08 31.90
C VAL A 1148 31.83 41.85 30.64
N VAL A 1149 32.20 41.38 29.44
CA VAL A 1149 31.77 41.99 28.17
C VAL A 1149 30.24 41.90 28.00
N ALA A 1150 29.64 40.76 28.33
CA ALA A 1150 28.19 40.58 28.29
C ALA A 1150 27.46 41.52 29.26
N MET A 1151 27.95 41.70 30.50
CA MET A 1151 27.35 42.60 31.48
C MET A 1151 27.46 44.07 31.08
N ILE A 1152 28.57 44.50 30.46
CA ILE A 1152 28.72 45.87 29.94
C ILE A 1152 27.72 46.14 28.80
N LEU A 1153 27.56 45.20 27.87
CA LEU A 1153 26.55 45.30 26.81
C LEU A 1153 25.13 45.33 27.37
N PHE A 1154 24.80 44.49 28.35
CA PHE A 1154 23.49 44.50 29.00
C PHE A 1154 23.21 45.82 29.74
N TYR A 1155 24.22 46.42 30.39
CA TYR A 1155 24.08 47.71 31.08
C TYR A 1155 23.89 48.87 30.10
N ILE A 1156 24.60 48.86 28.96
CA ILE A 1156 24.40 49.84 27.88
C ILE A 1156 22.99 49.73 27.29
N ILE A 1157 22.51 48.51 27.00
CA ILE A 1157 21.16 48.26 26.51
C ILE A 1157 20.10 48.70 27.54
N TYR A 1158 20.33 48.44 28.83
CA TYR A 1158 19.46 48.89 29.92
C TYR A 1158 19.39 50.43 30.01
N LEU A 1159 20.52 51.13 29.89
CA LEU A 1159 20.56 52.60 29.89
C LEU A 1159 19.90 53.21 28.65
N LEU A 1160 20.05 52.60 27.47
CA LEU A 1160 19.34 53.01 26.25
C LEU A 1160 17.83 52.81 26.37
N LYS A 1161 17.39 51.65 26.88
CA LYS A 1161 15.97 51.33 27.11
C LYS A 1161 15.32 52.24 28.17
N ARG A 1162 16.09 52.71 29.16
CA ARG A 1162 15.64 53.65 30.20
C ARG A 1162 15.57 55.12 29.72
N ARG A 1163 16.27 55.49 28.63
CA ARG A 1163 16.23 56.84 28.04
C ARG A 1163 15.09 57.09 27.05
N PHE A 1164 14.51 56.03 26.46
CA PHE A 1164 13.42 56.16 25.47
C PHE A 1164 11.99 56.15 26.04
N LEU A 1165 11.80 55.89 27.33
CA LEU A 1165 10.46 55.77 27.96
C LEU A 1165 10.00 57.01 28.76
N LYS A 1166 10.62 58.18 28.56
CA LYS A 1166 10.14 59.47 29.13
C LYS A 1166 10.31 60.66 28.17
N ARG A 1167 9.47 60.73 27.13
CA ARG A 1167 8.91 61.98 26.60
C ARG A 1167 7.58 61.69 25.90
N SER A 1168 6.52 62.36 26.36
CA SER A 1168 5.15 62.22 25.87
C SER A 1168 4.78 63.36 24.94
N LEU A 1169 3.76 63.14 24.10
CA LEU A 1169 2.98 64.15 23.34
C LEU A 1169 3.84 64.90 22.28
N SER A 1170 3.51 64.90 21.00
CA SER A 1170 2.19 65.18 20.43
C SER A 1170 2.19 64.98 18.91
N GLU A 1171 0.98 64.96 18.33
CA GLU A 1171 0.65 65.33 16.94
C GLU A 1171 1.11 64.44 15.76
N THR A 1172 0.11 64.07 14.94
CA THR A 1172 0.08 64.02 13.46
C THR A 1172 1.31 63.48 12.70
N SER A 1173 1.23 62.63 11.68
CA SER A 1173 0.20 62.05 10.80
C SER A 1173 0.99 61.68 9.51
N LEU A 1174 0.30 61.14 8.50
CA LEU A 1174 0.73 61.12 7.09
C LEU A 1174 1.87 60.19 6.64
N LEU A 1175 1.43 59.24 5.80
CA LEU A 1175 1.96 58.93 4.46
C LEU A 1175 3.39 58.36 4.29
N LEU A 1176 3.38 57.06 3.99
CA LEU A 1176 4.00 56.46 2.79
C LEU A 1176 5.52 56.65 2.60
N LYS A 1177 6.27 55.64 3.07
CA LYS A 1177 7.26 54.94 2.24
C LYS A 1177 7.46 53.50 2.71
#